data_AF-A0A5C6FFI3-F1
#
_entry.id   AF-A0A5C6FFI3-F1
#
_cell.length_a   1.000
_cell.length_b   1.000
_cell.length_c   1.000
_cell.angle_alpha   90.00
_cell.angle_beta   90.00
_cell.angle_gamma   90.00
#
_symmetry.space_group_name_H-M   'P 1'
#
loop_
_entity.id
_entity.type
_entity.pdbx_description
1 polymer ?
#
loop_
_entity_poly.entity_id
_entity_poly.type
_entity_poly.pdbx_seq_one_letter_code
_entity_poly.pdbx_strand_id
1 'polypeptide(L)'
;MASDADAQTLRHPLAMEEQLKHAGVDYLAGQARLRGDPKRGALVFYKSAAACATCHLESGKSSPLGPNLATLGEVTDQYVIESLLYPSKAIRKGFENHSVITVDGQVLVGMITARDDDSLTMRIASELNRDKVIPMDDVEAMKKSDHSIMPDGLIASLITQRDFLDLARYVMEVAAGGPEKSDNLKPSAEQLAVQDDTKNLDHAGIIKKLGKRDFDEGASIYHGYCFNCHGSDGNTPSLPTARAFGTQKLRFGADPYRMFLTLSHGNGLMAPMSHLTPKERYQVVHYLREQFMKSSNSEYFQVDNDYLAGLPKGTENGTKVADVPRDFGPALRSQLRREISSAMTIPLGGVTISYDLHSMDQAGIWSGGFLDLTQTQHVRDRGEGTASPKGDEIAAAARWQWGHDGTLDYPTDDLLLRGPMPSRWMEYHGHYQSGEAVVLSYSIDGRRILELPRSASTTRVTHSLHLSPGRSLILWVADDFEQVQQSQHDALSVVGNQIALTLRGDTEGAGWSVDGQGRLTLNIPADQQPRNLDIVRAWGKSSQQLAEIVSTHSQELQTPLPQSMTNGGRVVWPEEVKTVGTLGLEKGGYVLDTLTLPDATMSNTWFRTSALDFFSDGRMVVATYGGDVWIVSGVDESLLDLRWKRFAAGLYEPFGLKVVDGEIYVTCKDMITKLHDQDENGEADFYECFSADTDVSVNFHAFNFDLQTDEEGNFYYSKSGHGADSDLPGVVFKISPDGKHREVFSTGFRTPNGMGAIPGDDSNGFRITNSDNQGQWTPASKINVLKKGGFYGWVPTYSIPGMWEPGGGTIDITKVKSPDRFDPPLVWMPQEFDNSSGGQLWVDDPRFGPLSDHLLHTSFGKGWMSYLMIQDVGQTSQAAIIKLPLNFSTGIMRARVNPVDGQVYATGLQGWNGGGRVGLADGGIQRVRYKGTPTPMVIDARVVSGGLELDFNFELDPDSATNVGNYVTSQWDYLWSRNYGSDQYVPGTDRVGTEVLKIESATVQPIKGDSGGWRVRLSTPSIGPVDQLHLVLHLKDINGDAFDEEIYWTINAIPSTE
;
A
#
# COMPACT_ATOMS: atom_id res chain seq x y z
N MET A 1 27.26 0.42 23.95
CA MET A 1 26.76 -0.27 22.75
C MET A 1 25.69 -1.25 23.22
N ALA A 2 24.49 -0.72 23.43
CA ALA A 2 23.28 -1.54 23.57
C ALA A 2 22.92 -1.97 22.14
N SER A 3 22.60 -3.25 21.97
CA SER A 3 22.21 -3.83 20.68
C SER A 3 20.96 -3.15 20.13
N ASP A 4 20.97 -2.86 18.82
CA ASP A 4 19.86 -2.39 17.98
C ASP A 4 18.66 -3.38 17.89
N ALA A 5 18.37 -4.14 18.95
CA ALA A 5 17.36 -5.20 18.98
C ALA A 5 16.12 -4.89 19.83
N ASP A 6 16.10 -3.80 20.61
CA ASP A 6 14.96 -3.43 21.49
C ASP A 6 14.42 -2.00 21.24
N ALA A 7 14.38 -1.55 19.98
CA ALA A 7 13.69 -0.32 19.59
C ALA A 7 12.18 -0.55 19.38
N GLN A 8 11.49 -1.03 20.41
CA GLN A 8 10.03 -1.24 20.40
C GLN A 8 9.37 -0.38 21.48
N THR A 9 8.33 0.37 21.10
CA THR A 9 7.51 1.20 22.02
C THR A 9 6.90 0.37 23.15
N LEU A 10 6.53 0.94 24.29
CA LEU A 10 5.92 0.15 25.38
C LEU A 10 4.56 -0.49 25.02
N ARG A 11 3.84 0.06 24.04
CA ARG A 11 2.48 -0.37 23.69
C ARG A 11 2.44 -1.36 22.52
N HIS A 12 2.25 -2.63 22.85
CA HIS A 12 1.95 -3.69 21.87
C HIS A 12 0.62 -4.37 22.19
N PRO A 13 -0.21 -4.69 21.18
CA PRO A 13 -1.31 -5.62 21.40
C PRO A 13 -0.74 -6.99 21.80
N LEU A 14 -1.55 -7.78 22.52
CA LEU A 14 -1.23 -9.19 22.76
C LEU A 14 -1.00 -9.90 21.41
N ALA A 15 -0.15 -10.91 21.41
CA ALA A 15 0.02 -11.78 20.24
C ALA A 15 -1.33 -12.37 19.80
N MET A 16 -1.54 -12.57 18.50
CA MET A 16 -2.82 -13.04 17.95
C MET A 16 -3.33 -14.31 18.63
N GLU A 17 -2.44 -15.28 18.90
CA GLU A 17 -2.80 -16.51 19.61
C GLU A 17 -3.37 -16.22 21.00
N GLU A 18 -2.76 -15.31 21.76
CA GLU A 18 -3.26 -14.91 23.08
C GLU A 18 -4.58 -14.14 22.97
N GLN A 19 -4.77 -13.33 21.93
CA GLN A 19 -6.08 -12.70 21.68
C GLN A 19 -7.17 -13.75 21.40
N LEU A 20 -6.87 -14.76 20.58
CA LEU A 20 -7.77 -15.89 20.31
C LEU A 20 -8.11 -16.66 21.59
N LYS A 21 -7.11 -16.97 22.42
CA LYS A 21 -7.32 -17.65 23.71
C LYS A 21 -8.24 -16.85 24.64
N HIS A 22 -8.12 -15.52 24.68
CA HIS A 22 -8.97 -14.65 25.49
C HIS A 22 -10.39 -14.47 24.96
N ALA A 23 -10.60 -14.56 23.64
CA ALA A 23 -11.91 -14.36 23.01
C ALA A 23 -12.95 -15.42 23.43
N GLY A 24 -12.50 -16.58 23.90
CA GLY A 24 -13.35 -17.67 24.37
C GLY A 24 -13.77 -18.64 23.26
N VAL A 25 -13.82 -19.93 23.61
CA VAL A 25 -14.05 -21.04 22.67
C VAL A 25 -15.42 -20.95 21.97
N ASP A 26 -16.48 -20.64 22.72
CA ASP A 26 -17.84 -20.55 22.17
C ASP A 26 -17.99 -19.40 21.16
N TYR A 27 -17.42 -18.24 21.48
CA TYR A 27 -17.44 -17.09 20.59
C TYR A 27 -16.71 -17.40 19.28
N LEU A 28 -15.49 -17.95 19.37
CA LEU A 28 -14.70 -18.31 18.20
C LEU A 28 -15.35 -19.40 17.35
N ALA A 29 -16.01 -20.39 17.96
CA ALA A 29 -16.79 -21.39 17.24
C ALA A 29 -17.92 -20.73 16.42
N GLY A 30 -18.65 -19.80 17.04
CA GLY A 30 -19.66 -18.98 16.36
C GLY A 30 -19.08 -18.15 15.22
N GLN A 31 -17.95 -17.46 15.45
CA GLN A 31 -17.29 -16.66 14.42
C GLN A 31 -16.78 -17.51 13.25
N ALA A 32 -16.21 -18.70 13.51
CA ALA A 32 -15.78 -19.62 12.46
C ALA A 32 -16.97 -20.11 11.62
N ARG A 33 -18.13 -20.33 12.23
CA ARG A 33 -19.35 -20.67 11.51
C ARG A 33 -19.91 -19.52 10.67
N LEU A 34 -19.87 -18.30 11.19
CA LEU A 34 -20.42 -17.12 10.53
C LEU A 34 -19.50 -16.56 9.43
N ARG A 35 -18.18 -16.61 9.63
CA ARG A 35 -17.20 -15.86 8.82
C ARG A 35 -16.18 -16.74 8.10
N GLY A 36 -15.96 -17.96 8.60
CA GLY A 36 -15.00 -18.88 8.00
C GLY A 36 -15.47 -19.42 6.65
N ASP A 37 -14.55 -19.56 5.72
CA ASP A 37 -14.74 -20.22 4.43
C ASP A 37 -13.95 -21.53 4.39
N PRO A 38 -14.62 -22.69 4.24
CA PRO A 38 -13.96 -23.98 4.23
C PRO A 38 -13.05 -24.20 3.02
N LYS A 39 -13.27 -23.54 1.87
CA LYS A 39 -12.38 -23.66 0.70
C LYS A 39 -11.07 -22.94 0.92
N ARG A 40 -11.10 -21.73 1.50
CA ARG A 40 -9.89 -21.02 1.92
C ARG A 40 -9.20 -21.75 3.07
N GLY A 41 -9.99 -22.26 4.03
CA GLY A 41 -9.50 -23.08 5.13
C GLY A 41 -8.79 -24.35 4.67
N ALA A 42 -9.25 -24.96 3.58
CA ALA A 42 -8.55 -26.06 2.94
C ALA A 42 -7.16 -25.60 2.44
N LEU A 43 -7.05 -24.46 1.77
CA LEU A 43 -5.73 -23.94 1.36
C LEU A 43 -4.80 -23.73 2.56
N VAL A 44 -5.30 -23.16 3.67
CA VAL A 44 -4.52 -23.04 4.91
C VAL A 44 -4.10 -24.42 5.42
N PHE A 45 -5.01 -25.39 5.49
CA PHE A 45 -4.72 -26.75 5.95
C PHE A 45 -3.65 -27.48 5.11
N TYR A 46 -3.67 -27.30 3.78
CA TYR A 46 -2.77 -27.98 2.85
C TYR A 46 -1.44 -27.23 2.61
N LYS A 47 -1.41 -25.90 2.76
CA LYS A 47 -0.25 -25.07 2.38
C LYS A 47 0.44 -24.33 3.53
N SER A 48 -0.22 -24.12 4.66
CA SER A 48 0.36 -23.32 5.74
C SER A 48 1.62 -23.96 6.32
N ALA A 49 2.43 -23.12 6.97
CA ALA A 49 3.59 -23.56 7.73
C ALA A 49 3.23 -24.52 8.89
N ALA A 50 1.97 -24.54 9.33
CA ALA A 50 1.47 -25.48 10.32
C ALA A 50 1.47 -26.94 9.85
N ALA A 51 1.58 -27.19 8.54
CA ALA A 51 1.70 -28.51 7.93
C ALA A 51 0.60 -29.52 8.36
N CYS A 52 -0.63 -29.03 8.57
CA CYS A 52 -1.75 -29.84 9.09
C CYS A 52 -1.99 -31.10 8.26
N ALA A 53 -1.93 -30.98 6.93
CA ALA A 53 -2.08 -32.08 5.99
C ALA A 53 -1.09 -33.24 6.22
N THR A 54 0.15 -32.96 6.65
CA THR A 54 1.19 -33.98 6.89
C THR A 54 0.81 -34.94 8.02
N CYS A 55 0.10 -34.44 9.04
CA CYS A 55 -0.29 -35.23 10.20
C CYS A 55 -1.69 -35.84 10.08
N HIS A 56 -2.59 -35.20 9.32
CA HIS A 56 -4.02 -35.52 9.31
C HIS A 56 -4.52 -36.21 8.03
N LEU A 57 -3.69 -36.34 6.99
CA LEU A 57 -4.04 -37.09 5.77
C LEU A 57 -3.39 -38.48 5.74
N GLU A 58 -4.09 -39.44 5.15
CA GLU A 58 -3.53 -40.75 4.82
C GLU A 58 -2.87 -40.70 3.43
N SER A 59 -1.55 -40.90 3.36
CA SER A 59 -0.82 -40.97 2.09
C SER A 59 0.03 -42.23 1.99
N GLY A 60 -0.52 -43.30 1.40
CA GLY A 60 0.24 -44.50 1.03
C GLY A 60 1.13 -45.05 2.18
N LYS A 61 2.46 -45.05 1.98
CA LYS A 61 3.45 -45.61 2.94
C LYS A 61 3.69 -44.76 4.21
N SER A 62 3.15 -43.54 4.32
CA SER A 62 3.33 -42.69 5.52
C SER A 62 2.21 -42.90 6.53
N SER A 63 2.58 -43.09 7.79
CA SER A 63 1.67 -43.27 8.92
C SER A 63 1.31 -41.91 9.54
N PRO A 64 0.04 -41.44 9.51
CA PRO A 64 -0.32 -40.14 10.08
C PRO A 64 -0.11 -40.12 11.61
N LEU A 65 0.36 -38.98 12.11
CA LEU A 65 0.54 -38.72 13.55
C LEU A 65 -0.70 -38.13 14.23
N GLY A 66 -1.62 -37.57 13.46
CA GLY A 66 -2.90 -37.06 13.92
C GLY A 66 -4.07 -37.95 13.47
N PRO A 67 -5.25 -37.80 14.08
CA PRO A 67 -6.43 -38.51 13.64
C PRO A 67 -6.85 -38.05 12.24
N ASN A 68 -7.34 -38.99 11.43
CA ASN A 68 -7.94 -38.68 10.15
C ASN A 68 -9.23 -37.87 10.39
N LEU A 69 -9.20 -36.60 9.97
CA LEU A 69 -10.28 -35.66 10.23
C LEU A 69 -11.58 -36.06 9.52
N ALA A 70 -11.50 -36.76 8.39
CA ALA A 70 -12.65 -37.22 7.64
C ALA A 70 -13.34 -38.44 8.25
N THR A 71 -12.71 -39.12 9.21
CA THR A 71 -13.30 -40.29 9.91
C THR A 71 -13.43 -40.06 11.42
N LEU A 72 -13.30 -38.80 11.85
CA LEU A 72 -13.28 -38.39 13.25
C LEU A 72 -14.59 -38.71 14.01
N GLY A 73 -15.72 -38.71 13.30
CA GLY A 73 -17.08 -38.76 13.82
C GLY A 73 -17.62 -37.37 14.21
N GLU A 74 -18.87 -37.30 14.68
CA GLU A 74 -19.46 -36.04 15.16
C GLU A 74 -18.67 -35.48 16.36
N VAL A 75 -18.10 -34.29 16.18
CA VAL A 75 -17.48 -33.48 17.24
C VAL A 75 -18.13 -32.11 17.27
N THR A 76 -18.13 -31.47 18.43
CA THR A 76 -18.66 -30.11 18.55
C THR A 76 -17.70 -29.09 17.96
N ASP A 77 -18.21 -27.95 17.52
CA ASP A 77 -17.38 -26.85 17.01
C ASP A 77 -16.41 -26.34 18.09
N GLN A 78 -16.86 -26.32 19.35
CA GLN A 78 -16.03 -26.01 20.51
C GLN A 78 -14.84 -26.96 20.63
N TYR A 79 -15.05 -28.26 20.42
CA TYR A 79 -13.97 -29.25 20.47
C TYR A 79 -12.91 -28.97 19.40
N VAL A 80 -13.31 -28.55 18.20
CA VAL A 80 -12.38 -28.16 17.13
C VAL A 80 -11.54 -26.95 17.54
N ILE A 81 -12.19 -25.88 18.01
CA ILE A 81 -11.50 -24.66 18.45
C ILE A 81 -10.55 -24.96 19.62
N GLU A 82 -11.00 -25.75 20.60
CA GLU A 82 -10.19 -26.15 21.75
C GLU A 82 -8.98 -27.00 21.32
N SER A 83 -9.16 -27.92 20.38
CA SER A 83 -8.06 -28.75 19.86
C SER A 83 -7.01 -27.93 19.09
N LEU A 84 -7.43 -26.85 18.43
CA LEU A 84 -6.53 -25.94 17.72
C LEU A 84 -5.74 -25.05 18.68
N LEU A 85 -6.39 -24.46 19.69
CA LEU A 85 -5.76 -23.52 20.63
C LEU A 85 -5.03 -24.20 21.79
N TYR A 86 -5.47 -25.39 22.18
CA TYR A 86 -4.99 -26.12 23.36
C TYR A 86 -4.85 -27.63 23.05
N PRO A 87 -3.95 -28.03 22.13
CA PRO A 87 -3.88 -29.41 21.65
C PRO A 87 -3.55 -30.43 22.74
N SER A 88 -2.89 -30.01 23.83
CA SER A 88 -2.58 -30.85 25.00
C SER A 88 -3.73 -30.96 26.02
N LYS A 89 -4.80 -30.16 25.92
CA LYS A 89 -5.90 -30.16 26.91
C LYS A 89 -6.73 -31.44 26.91
N ALA A 90 -6.94 -32.03 25.73
CA ALA A 90 -7.66 -33.30 25.57
C ALA A 90 -7.07 -34.14 24.42
N ILE A 91 -6.21 -35.10 24.76
CA ILE A 91 -5.59 -36.01 23.78
C ILE A 91 -6.52 -37.21 23.52
N ARG A 92 -6.91 -37.41 22.26
CA ARG A 92 -7.79 -38.52 21.87
C ARG A 92 -7.11 -39.87 22.11
N LYS A 93 -7.87 -40.84 22.61
CA LYS A 93 -7.41 -42.22 22.82
C LYS A 93 -6.88 -42.82 21.50
N GLY A 94 -5.72 -43.46 21.57
CA GLY A 94 -4.98 -43.97 20.41
C GLY A 94 -3.99 -42.99 19.81
N PHE A 95 -4.02 -41.71 20.22
CA PHE A 95 -3.11 -40.65 19.77
C PHE A 95 -2.21 -40.12 20.89
N GLU A 96 -2.07 -40.90 21.96
CA GLU A 96 -1.28 -40.51 23.12
C GLU A 96 0.22 -40.61 22.82
N ASN A 97 0.92 -39.52 23.08
CA ASN A 97 2.37 -39.45 22.91
C ASN A 97 3.08 -40.21 24.04
N HIS A 98 4.10 -40.98 23.70
CA HIS A 98 4.90 -41.75 24.65
C HIS A 98 6.39 -41.45 24.44
N SER A 99 7.11 -41.33 25.54
CA SER A 99 8.57 -41.32 25.57
C SER A 99 9.05 -42.71 25.99
N VAL A 100 9.82 -43.36 25.11
CA VAL A 100 10.43 -44.67 25.34
C VAL A 100 11.94 -44.48 25.41
N ILE A 101 12.54 -44.93 26.51
CA ILE A 101 13.98 -45.00 26.69
C ILE A 101 14.39 -46.43 26.39
N THR A 102 15.28 -46.62 25.43
CA THR A 102 15.84 -47.92 25.09
C THR A 102 17.08 -48.22 25.92
N VAL A 103 17.41 -49.50 26.09
CA VAL A 103 18.57 -49.96 26.90
C VAL A 103 19.92 -49.43 26.41
N ASP A 104 20.02 -49.01 25.14
CA ASP A 104 21.20 -48.36 24.56
C ASP A 104 21.22 -46.83 24.76
N GLY A 105 20.26 -46.30 25.53
CA GLY A 105 20.16 -44.90 25.92
C GLY A 105 19.47 -43.99 24.89
N GLN A 106 18.83 -44.52 23.84
CA GLN A 106 18.04 -43.69 22.92
C GLN A 106 16.70 -43.31 23.53
N VAL A 107 16.30 -42.05 23.35
CA VAL A 107 14.96 -41.56 23.71
C VAL A 107 14.13 -41.44 22.44
N LEU A 108 13.10 -42.28 22.33
CA LEU A 108 12.18 -42.33 21.21
C LEU A 108 10.85 -41.72 21.64
N VAL A 109 10.45 -40.64 20.95
CA VAL A 109 9.18 -39.94 21.23
C VAL A 109 8.22 -40.19 20.07
N GLY A 110 7.05 -40.73 20.38
CA GLY A 110 6.08 -41.11 19.36
C GLY A 110 4.81 -41.74 19.88
N MET A 111 3.92 -42.10 18.95
CA MET A 111 2.64 -42.72 19.23
C MET A 111 2.76 -44.25 19.14
N ILE A 112 2.22 -44.98 20.12
CA ILE A 112 2.20 -46.45 20.09
C ILE A 112 1.07 -46.91 19.17
N THR A 113 1.40 -47.67 18.13
CA THR A 113 0.42 -48.19 17.15
C THR A 113 0.03 -49.62 17.42
N ALA A 114 0.96 -50.42 17.94
CA ALA A 114 0.73 -51.79 18.37
C ALA A 114 1.71 -52.12 19.51
N ARG A 115 1.25 -52.98 20.41
CA ARG A 115 2.06 -53.54 21.50
C ARG A 115 1.60 -54.96 21.77
N ASP A 116 2.54 -55.89 21.79
CA ASP A 116 2.37 -57.26 22.27
C ASP A 116 3.49 -57.60 23.28
N ASP A 117 3.58 -58.88 23.67
CA ASP A 117 4.53 -59.34 24.69
C ASP A 117 6.00 -59.28 24.19
N ASP A 118 6.22 -59.36 22.88
CA ASP A 118 7.55 -59.44 22.26
C ASP A 118 8.02 -58.08 21.71
N SER A 119 7.11 -57.20 21.30
CA SER A 119 7.43 -55.98 20.57
C SER A 119 6.53 -54.78 20.86
N LEU A 120 7.13 -53.59 20.72
CA LEU A 120 6.48 -52.29 20.76
C LEU A 120 6.65 -51.60 19.40
N THR A 121 5.53 -51.33 18.72
CA THR A 121 5.53 -50.58 17.46
C THR A 121 5.15 -49.12 17.72
N MET A 122 6.01 -48.20 17.32
CA MET A 122 5.83 -46.76 17.50
C MET A 122 5.93 -45.99 16.18
N ARG A 123 5.08 -44.99 16.00
CA ARG A 123 5.25 -43.92 15.02
C ARG A 123 6.06 -42.80 15.64
N ILE A 124 7.30 -42.64 15.20
CA ILE A 124 8.23 -41.67 15.78
C ILE A 124 8.05 -40.32 15.12
N ALA A 125 7.93 -39.25 15.92
CA ALA A 125 7.69 -37.90 15.41
C ALA A 125 8.78 -37.40 14.45
N SER A 126 10.01 -37.92 14.56
CA SER A 126 11.14 -37.60 13.68
C SER A 126 11.22 -38.46 12.40
N GLU A 127 10.43 -39.53 12.28
CA GLU A 127 10.44 -40.46 11.13
C GLU A 127 9.01 -40.75 10.65
N LEU A 128 8.41 -39.79 9.94
CA LEU A 128 6.99 -39.81 9.52
C LEU A 128 6.63 -40.89 8.48
N ASN A 129 7.65 -41.49 7.85
CA ASN A 129 7.46 -42.36 6.69
C ASN A 129 7.47 -43.86 7.02
N ARG A 130 7.61 -44.24 8.30
CA ARG A 130 7.58 -45.63 8.75
C ARG A 130 7.35 -45.77 10.25
N ASP A 131 6.69 -46.86 10.63
CA ASP A 131 6.63 -47.29 12.01
C ASP A 131 7.99 -47.92 12.41
N LYS A 132 8.44 -47.70 13.65
CA LYS A 132 9.61 -48.36 14.25
C LYS A 132 9.13 -49.45 15.19
N VAL A 133 9.60 -50.67 14.95
CA VAL A 133 9.40 -51.82 15.85
C VAL A 133 10.59 -51.90 16.79
N ILE A 134 10.32 -51.96 18.09
CA ILE A 134 11.30 -52.03 19.17
C ILE A 134 11.01 -53.33 19.93
N PRO A 135 11.96 -54.27 20.05
CA PRO A 135 11.81 -55.43 20.92
C PRO A 135 11.51 -54.98 22.36
N MET A 136 10.60 -55.65 23.06
CA MET A 136 10.28 -55.29 24.45
C MET A 136 11.50 -55.41 25.39
N ASP A 137 12.43 -56.32 25.10
CA ASP A 137 13.71 -56.47 25.81
C ASP A 137 14.63 -55.26 25.68
N ASP A 138 14.46 -54.45 24.63
CA ASP A 138 15.23 -53.24 24.40
C ASP A 138 14.59 -52.00 25.05
N VAL A 139 13.41 -52.13 25.68
CA VAL A 139 12.70 -51.03 26.35
C VAL A 139 13.08 -50.97 27.84
N GLU A 140 13.81 -49.93 28.23
CA GLU A 140 14.19 -49.69 29.62
C GLU A 140 13.06 -49.01 30.43
N ALA A 141 12.47 -47.95 29.85
CA ALA A 141 11.41 -47.20 30.48
C ALA A 141 10.43 -46.61 29.46
N MET A 142 9.16 -46.51 29.84
CA MET A 142 8.13 -45.88 29.02
C MET A 142 7.27 -44.95 29.87
N LYS A 143 7.07 -43.73 29.39
CA LYS A 143 6.23 -42.72 30.05
C LYS A 143 5.22 -42.15 29.05
N LYS A 144 3.95 -42.16 29.42
CA LYS A 144 2.91 -41.41 28.70
C LYS A 144 3.13 -39.91 28.94
N SER A 145 3.12 -39.13 27.87
CA SER A 145 3.24 -37.68 27.90
C SER A 145 1.88 -37.03 28.13
N ASP A 146 1.87 -35.96 28.92
CA ASP A 146 0.71 -35.08 29.07
C ASP A 146 0.62 -34.04 27.92
N HIS A 147 1.63 -33.99 27.06
CA HIS A 147 1.69 -33.13 25.88
C HIS A 147 1.37 -33.89 24.60
N SER A 148 0.57 -33.25 23.73
CA SER A 148 0.21 -33.75 22.41
C SER A 148 1.40 -33.80 21.45
N ILE A 149 1.31 -34.62 20.39
CA ILE A 149 2.24 -34.56 19.25
C ILE A 149 1.95 -33.32 18.39
N MET A 150 0.70 -32.86 18.36
CA MET A 150 0.37 -31.56 17.78
C MET A 150 0.97 -30.47 18.70
N PRO A 151 1.95 -29.69 18.23
CA PRO A 151 2.66 -28.74 19.10
C PRO A 151 1.74 -27.64 19.63
N ASP A 152 1.93 -27.27 20.89
CA ASP A 152 1.40 -26.00 21.41
C ASP A 152 2.03 -24.82 20.62
N GLY A 153 1.27 -23.73 20.42
CA GLY A 153 1.74 -22.56 19.67
C GLY A 153 1.68 -22.70 18.14
N LEU A 154 1.18 -23.81 17.59
CA LEU A 154 1.09 -24.01 16.13
C LEU A 154 0.27 -22.91 15.43
N ILE A 155 -0.76 -22.38 16.11
CA ILE A 155 -1.63 -21.33 15.59
C ILE A 155 -0.90 -19.99 15.41
N ALA A 156 0.21 -19.75 16.13
CA ALA A 156 1.05 -18.57 15.92
C ALA A 156 1.71 -18.54 14.52
N SER A 157 1.72 -19.65 13.79
CA SER A 157 2.20 -19.70 12.40
C SER A 157 1.19 -19.20 11.36
N LEU A 158 -0.06 -18.94 11.76
CA LEU A 158 -1.06 -18.33 10.89
C LEU A 158 -0.85 -16.82 10.83
N ILE A 159 -1.09 -16.23 9.65
CA ILE A 159 -0.80 -14.80 9.41
C ILE A 159 -1.93 -13.93 9.94
N THR A 160 -3.19 -14.37 9.79
CA THR A 160 -4.37 -13.57 10.11
C THR A 160 -5.41 -14.32 10.95
N GLN A 161 -6.26 -13.57 11.64
CA GLN A 161 -7.46 -14.12 12.30
C GLN A 161 -8.40 -14.81 11.30
N ARG A 162 -8.48 -14.31 10.05
CA ARG A 162 -9.26 -14.92 8.97
C ARG A 162 -8.75 -16.33 8.66
N ASP A 163 -7.44 -16.54 8.59
CA ASP A 163 -6.85 -17.87 8.35
C ASP A 163 -7.25 -18.87 9.44
N PHE A 164 -7.27 -18.43 10.70
CA PHE A 164 -7.73 -19.26 11.82
C PHE A 164 -9.20 -19.64 11.69
N LEU A 165 -10.08 -18.67 11.41
CA LEU A 165 -11.52 -18.91 11.26
C LEU A 165 -11.83 -19.80 10.05
N ASP A 166 -11.13 -19.59 8.94
CA ASP A 166 -11.24 -20.39 7.72
C ASP A 166 -10.76 -21.83 7.96
N LEU A 167 -9.58 -22.01 8.58
CA LEU A 167 -9.05 -23.32 8.97
C LEU A 167 -10.01 -24.07 9.89
N ALA A 168 -10.49 -23.40 10.94
CA ALA A 168 -11.46 -23.96 11.86
C ALA A 168 -12.74 -24.39 11.12
N ARG A 169 -13.26 -23.55 10.22
CA ARG A 169 -14.45 -23.89 9.43
C ARG A 169 -14.23 -25.10 8.53
N TYR A 170 -13.07 -25.20 7.88
CA TYR A 170 -12.72 -26.37 7.07
C TYR A 170 -12.72 -27.65 7.92
N VAL A 171 -12.04 -27.64 9.08
CA VAL A 171 -11.97 -28.81 9.96
C VAL A 171 -13.36 -29.20 10.48
N MET A 172 -14.20 -28.23 10.85
CA MET A 172 -15.59 -28.47 11.27
C MET A 172 -16.43 -29.14 10.16
N GLU A 173 -16.30 -28.67 8.92
CA GLU A 173 -17.02 -29.24 7.77
C GLU A 173 -16.55 -30.66 7.45
N VAL A 174 -15.23 -30.90 7.44
CA VAL A 174 -14.67 -32.22 7.16
C VAL A 174 -15.02 -33.23 8.24
N ALA A 175 -14.93 -32.84 9.52
CA ALA A 175 -15.28 -33.72 10.63
C ALA A 175 -16.76 -34.12 10.62
N ALA A 176 -17.66 -33.19 10.30
CA ALA A 176 -19.10 -33.46 10.23
C ALA A 176 -19.52 -34.18 8.93
N GLY A 177 -18.92 -33.84 7.80
CA GLY A 177 -19.32 -34.32 6.46
C GLY A 177 -18.54 -35.53 5.95
N GLY A 178 -17.50 -35.97 6.67
CA GLY A 178 -16.75 -37.18 6.37
C GLY A 178 -15.92 -37.13 5.07
N PRO A 179 -15.57 -38.29 4.49
CA PRO A 179 -14.69 -38.38 3.32
C PRO A 179 -15.22 -37.63 2.09
N GLU A 180 -16.53 -37.69 1.84
CA GLU A 180 -17.16 -37.00 0.71
C GLU A 180 -16.95 -35.47 0.82
N LYS A 181 -17.13 -34.91 2.00
CA LYS A 181 -16.91 -33.48 2.22
C LYS A 181 -15.43 -33.10 2.11
N SER A 182 -14.54 -33.95 2.62
CA SER A 182 -13.10 -33.80 2.47
C SER A 182 -12.68 -33.75 1.00
N ASP A 183 -13.18 -34.67 0.17
CA ASP A 183 -12.85 -34.71 -1.25
C ASP A 183 -13.40 -33.50 -2.01
N ASN A 184 -14.61 -33.06 -1.68
CA ASN A 184 -15.24 -31.90 -2.31
C ASN A 184 -14.56 -30.56 -1.96
N LEU A 185 -13.98 -30.44 -0.76
CA LEU A 185 -13.27 -29.24 -0.31
C LEU A 185 -11.77 -29.26 -0.63
N LYS A 186 -11.24 -30.40 -1.04
CA LYS A 186 -9.82 -30.57 -1.37
C LYS A 186 -9.43 -29.58 -2.49
N PRO A 187 -8.38 -28.76 -2.29
CA PRO A 187 -7.93 -27.85 -3.34
C PRO A 187 -7.48 -28.63 -4.58
N SER A 188 -7.63 -28.02 -5.75
CA SER A 188 -7.24 -28.64 -7.02
C SER A 188 -5.73 -28.93 -7.07
N ALA A 189 -5.31 -29.88 -7.91
CA ALA A 189 -3.89 -30.16 -8.09
C ALA A 189 -3.09 -28.93 -8.54
N GLU A 190 -3.71 -28.05 -9.34
CA GLU A 190 -3.12 -26.77 -9.76
C GLU A 190 -2.99 -25.81 -8.59
N GLN A 191 -4.01 -25.70 -7.73
CA GLN A 191 -3.94 -24.90 -6.52
C GLN A 191 -2.85 -25.42 -5.58
N LEU A 192 -2.62 -26.74 -5.49
CA LEU A 192 -1.57 -27.33 -4.66
C LEU A 192 -0.20 -27.41 -5.35
N ALA A 193 -0.12 -27.14 -6.66
CA ALA A 193 1.12 -27.22 -7.40
C ALA A 193 2.06 -26.10 -6.93
N VAL A 194 3.22 -26.49 -6.41
CA VAL A 194 4.34 -25.58 -6.23
C VAL A 194 5.11 -25.55 -7.54
N GLN A 195 5.13 -24.39 -8.23
CA GLN A 195 6.00 -24.21 -9.38
C GLN A 195 7.45 -24.33 -8.90
N ASP A 196 8.19 -25.28 -9.47
CA ASP A 196 9.61 -25.47 -9.13
C ASP A 196 10.45 -24.41 -9.83
N ASP A 197 10.47 -23.23 -9.21
CA ASP A 197 11.19 -22.04 -9.63
C ASP A 197 12.70 -22.09 -9.31
N THR A 198 13.20 -23.25 -8.84
CA THR A 198 14.64 -23.48 -8.66
C THR A 198 15.36 -23.83 -9.97
N LYS A 199 14.63 -24.04 -11.07
CA LYS A 199 15.18 -24.42 -12.37
C LYS A 199 15.64 -23.19 -13.16
N ASN A 200 16.70 -23.34 -13.96
CA ASN A 200 17.27 -22.29 -14.82
C ASN A 200 17.72 -20.99 -14.08
N LEU A 201 18.04 -21.09 -12.79
CA LEU A 201 18.60 -19.99 -12.01
C LEU A 201 20.13 -19.90 -12.13
N ASP A 202 20.64 -18.67 -12.22
CA ASP A 202 22.07 -18.37 -12.03
C ASP A 202 22.41 -18.28 -10.54
N HIS A 203 22.40 -19.43 -9.86
CA HIS A 203 22.68 -19.51 -8.42
C HIS A 203 24.01 -18.85 -8.05
N ALA A 204 25.05 -19.07 -8.86
CA ALA A 204 26.36 -18.52 -8.61
C ALA A 204 26.37 -16.98 -8.73
N GLY A 205 25.70 -16.44 -9.75
CA GLY A 205 25.56 -15.00 -9.93
C GLY A 205 24.76 -14.32 -8.83
N ILE A 206 23.70 -14.97 -8.31
CA ILE A 206 22.92 -14.46 -7.18
C ILE A 206 23.80 -14.40 -5.93
N ILE A 207 24.41 -15.52 -5.51
CA ILE A 207 25.21 -15.61 -4.28
C ILE A 207 26.38 -14.61 -4.30
N LYS A 208 27.03 -14.40 -5.46
CA LYS A 208 28.14 -13.44 -5.60
C LYS A 208 27.74 -11.98 -5.40
N LYS A 209 26.47 -11.64 -5.62
CA LYS A 209 25.98 -10.25 -5.61
C LYS A 209 25.33 -9.86 -4.29
N LEU A 210 25.10 -10.80 -3.36
CA LEU A 210 24.48 -10.51 -2.07
C LEU A 210 25.39 -9.58 -1.25
N GLY A 211 24.85 -8.41 -0.89
CA GLY A 211 25.55 -7.40 -0.09
C GLY A 211 24.72 -6.92 1.11
N LYS A 212 25.10 -5.78 1.69
CA LYS A 212 24.43 -5.22 2.89
C LYS A 212 22.91 -5.07 2.71
N ARG A 213 22.46 -4.55 1.56
CA ARG A 213 21.02 -4.39 1.29
C ARG A 213 20.30 -5.75 1.26
N ASP A 214 20.92 -6.78 0.69
CA ASP A 214 20.36 -8.13 0.66
C ASP A 214 20.36 -8.79 2.05
N PHE A 215 21.32 -8.44 2.90
CA PHE A 215 21.33 -8.84 4.32
C PHE A 215 20.19 -8.18 5.09
N ASP A 216 19.98 -6.87 4.92
CA ASP A 216 18.90 -6.11 5.58
C ASP A 216 17.52 -6.61 5.11
N GLU A 217 17.38 -6.94 3.82
CA GLU A 217 16.17 -7.57 3.26
C GLU A 217 15.97 -8.99 3.81
N GLY A 218 17.04 -9.80 3.85
CA GLY A 218 17.01 -11.14 4.44
C GLY A 218 16.62 -11.15 5.91
N ALA A 219 17.04 -10.14 6.67
CA ALA A 219 16.61 -9.93 8.05
C ALA A 219 15.11 -9.63 8.11
N SER A 220 14.63 -8.72 7.26
CA SER A 220 13.22 -8.37 7.18
C SER A 220 12.36 -9.59 6.84
N ILE A 221 12.76 -10.41 5.87
CA ILE A 221 12.03 -11.62 5.51
C ILE A 221 12.09 -12.66 6.66
N TYR A 222 13.24 -12.85 7.32
CA TYR A 222 13.35 -13.77 8.46
C TYR A 222 12.42 -13.40 9.61
N HIS A 223 12.42 -12.12 10.01
CA HIS A 223 11.54 -11.58 11.04
C HIS A 223 10.09 -11.43 10.58
N GLY A 224 9.81 -11.58 9.29
CA GLY A 224 8.45 -11.61 8.75
C GLY A 224 7.83 -12.99 8.77
N TYR A 225 8.62 -14.02 8.43
CA TYR A 225 8.07 -15.35 8.13
C TYR A 225 8.70 -16.50 8.91
N CYS A 226 9.95 -16.39 9.35
CA CYS A 226 10.71 -17.52 9.88
C CYS A 226 10.80 -17.52 11.42
N PHE A 227 10.83 -16.34 12.04
CA PHE A 227 11.09 -16.22 13.48
C PHE A 227 10.00 -16.85 14.36
N ASN A 228 8.73 -16.86 13.92
CA ASN A 228 7.62 -17.50 14.67
C ASN A 228 7.89 -18.98 14.97
N CYS A 229 8.70 -19.65 14.15
CA CYS A 229 9.08 -21.04 14.35
C CYS A 229 10.48 -21.17 14.97
N HIS A 230 11.42 -20.31 14.55
CA HIS A 230 12.85 -20.44 14.85
C HIS A 230 13.35 -19.53 15.99
N GLY A 231 12.49 -18.71 16.59
CA GLY A 231 12.84 -17.67 17.56
C GLY A 231 13.36 -16.40 16.88
N SER A 232 13.23 -15.24 17.51
CA SER A 232 13.78 -13.98 16.99
C SER A 232 15.31 -13.96 16.97
N ASP A 233 15.95 -14.72 17.87
CA ASP A 233 17.41 -14.85 18.00
C ASP A 233 18.01 -15.97 17.13
N GLY A 234 17.17 -16.71 16.39
CA GLY A 234 17.54 -17.90 15.61
C GLY A 234 18.13 -19.05 16.40
N ASN A 235 18.16 -18.99 17.74
CA ASN A 235 18.85 -19.92 18.62
C ASN A 235 17.94 -20.52 19.70
N THR A 236 16.80 -19.90 19.94
CA THR A 236 15.77 -20.32 20.89
C THR A 236 14.46 -20.58 20.14
N PRO A 237 14.33 -21.73 19.44
CA PRO A 237 13.17 -21.98 18.60
C PRO A 237 11.87 -22.05 19.40
N SER A 238 10.84 -21.35 18.92
CA SER A 238 9.48 -21.40 19.47
C SER A 238 8.80 -22.75 19.20
N LEU A 239 9.15 -23.42 18.11
CA LEU A 239 8.72 -24.79 17.83
C LEU A 239 9.80 -25.80 18.23
N PRO A 240 9.48 -26.83 19.06
CA PRO A 240 10.45 -27.86 19.47
C PRO A 240 11.10 -28.64 18.32
N THR A 241 10.45 -28.65 17.15
CA THR A 241 10.91 -29.35 15.95
C THR A 241 11.81 -28.49 15.05
N ALA A 242 11.80 -27.16 15.25
CA ALA A 242 12.67 -26.23 14.55
C ALA A 242 14.11 -26.29 15.09
N ARG A 243 15.07 -25.88 14.26
CA ARG A 243 16.51 -25.95 14.60
C ARG A 243 17.01 -24.59 15.03
N ALA A 244 17.84 -24.60 16.07
CA ALA A 244 18.66 -23.46 16.47
C ALA A 244 19.84 -23.32 15.50
N PHE A 245 19.84 -22.27 14.70
CA PHE A 245 20.80 -22.08 13.61
C PHE A 245 22.21 -21.89 14.11
N GLY A 246 22.44 -21.31 15.28
CA GLY A 246 23.80 -21.08 15.78
C GLY A 246 24.41 -22.26 16.52
N THR A 247 23.61 -23.21 17.02
CA THR A 247 24.10 -24.24 17.96
C THR A 247 23.83 -25.68 17.53
N GLN A 248 22.86 -25.92 16.64
CA GLN A 248 22.47 -27.26 16.22
C GLN A 248 22.89 -27.58 14.78
N LYS A 249 23.13 -28.87 14.53
CA LYS A 249 23.44 -29.43 13.21
C LYS A 249 22.24 -29.29 12.26
N LEU A 250 22.44 -28.74 11.06
CA LEU A 250 21.38 -28.61 10.05
C LEU A 250 21.19 -29.92 9.29
N ARG A 251 20.02 -30.54 9.44
CA ARG A 251 19.70 -31.88 8.91
C ARG A 251 19.78 -31.97 7.37
N PHE A 252 19.49 -30.88 6.67
CA PHE A 252 19.35 -30.88 5.21
C PHE A 252 20.52 -30.20 4.48
N GLY A 253 21.57 -29.81 5.20
CA GLY A 253 22.76 -29.14 4.68
C GLY A 253 22.86 -27.68 5.13
N ALA A 254 24.11 -27.19 5.25
CA ALA A 254 24.43 -25.85 5.76
C ALA A 254 25.06 -24.91 4.70
N ASP A 255 25.27 -25.39 3.47
CA ASP A 255 25.69 -24.54 2.36
C ASP A 255 24.51 -23.74 1.78
N PRO A 256 24.76 -22.56 1.16
CA PRO A 256 23.70 -21.68 0.69
C PRO A 256 22.68 -22.35 -0.24
N TYR A 257 23.12 -23.18 -1.17
CA TYR A 257 22.26 -23.84 -2.14
C TYR A 257 21.34 -24.87 -1.48
N ARG A 258 21.84 -25.68 -0.55
CA ARG A 258 20.99 -26.65 0.17
C ARG A 258 20.02 -25.99 1.14
N MET A 259 20.43 -24.89 1.79
CA MET A 259 19.50 -24.09 2.58
C MET A 259 18.43 -23.45 1.70
N PHE A 260 18.80 -22.94 0.52
CA PHE A 260 17.87 -22.44 -0.48
C PHE A 260 16.87 -23.52 -0.94
N LEU A 261 17.33 -24.75 -1.23
CA LEU A 261 16.44 -25.86 -1.58
C LEU A 261 15.50 -26.25 -0.43
N THR A 262 15.98 -26.15 0.82
CA THR A 262 15.15 -26.39 2.00
C THR A 262 14.01 -25.38 2.09
N LEU A 263 14.29 -24.09 1.85
CA LEU A 263 13.24 -23.07 1.74
C LEU A 263 12.36 -23.29 0.50
N SER A 264 12.90 -23.82 -0.59
CA SER A 264 12.17 -23.94 -1.85
C SER A 264 11.18 -25.11 -1.87
N HIS A 265 11.59 -26.25 -1.33
CA HIS A 265 10.81 -27.49 -1.40
C HIS A 265 10.17 -27.87 -0.07
N GLY A 266 10.56 -27.20 1.03
CA GLY A 266 10.25 -27.67 2.38
C GLY A 266 11.02 -28.95 2.70
N ASN A 267 11.15 -29.29 3.99
CA ASN A 267 11.74 -30.56 4.43
C ASN A 267 11.34 -30.89 5.87
N GLY A 268 11.04 -32.17 6.13
CA GLY A 268 10.54 -32.61 7.43
C GLY A 268 9.17 -32.02 7.75
N LEU A 269 9.07 -31.23 8.82
CA LEU A 269 7.86 -30.52 9.22
C LEU A 269 7.84 -29.05 8.76
N MET A 270 8.89 -28.59 8.05
CA MET A 270 8.96 -27.24 7.51
C MET A 270 8.34 -27.21 6.11
N ALA A 271 7.31 -26.38 5.93
CA ALA A 271 6.68 -26.15 4.63
C ALA A 271 7.60 -25.36 3.66
N PRO A 272 7.42 -25.50 2.34
CA PRO A 272 8.11 -24.65 1.36
C PRO A 272 7.69 -23.18 1.49
N MET A 273 8.66 -22.28 1.36
CA MET A 273 8.48 -20.82 1.27
C MET A 273 8.22 -20.38 -0.17
N SER A 274 7.22 -20.99 -0.81
CA SER A 274 6.92 -20.80 -2.25
C SER A 274 6.33 -19.42 -2.61
N HIS A 275 5.98 -18.61 -1.61
CA HIS A 275 5.56 -17.22 -1.79
C HIS A 275 6.75 -16.26 -1.97
N LEU A 276 7.96 -16.68 -1.64
CA LEU A 276 9.18 -15.90 -1.83
C LEU A 276 9.79 -16.21 -3.19
N THR A 277 10.26 -15.18 -3.89
CA THR A 277 11.07 -15.33 -5.10
C THR A 277 12.37 -16.08 -4.78
N PRO A 278 13.04 -16.67 -5.80
CA PRO A 278 14.32 -17.30 -5.58
C PRO A 278 15.38 -16.37 -4.99
N LYS A 279 15.38 -15.09 -5.38
CA LYS A 279 16.32 -14.12 -4.80
C LYS A 279 16.04 -13.89 -3.31
N GLU A 280 14.78 -13.73 -2.91
CA GLU A 280 14.40 -13.51 -1.51
C GLU A 280 14.76 -14.69 -0.61
N ARG A 281 14.56 -15.93 -1.08
CA ARG A 281 15.03 -17.12 -0.35
C ARG A 281 16.55 -17.10 -0.15
N TYR A 282 17.32 -16.63 -1.13
CA TYR A 282 18.76 -16.44 -0.97
C TYR A 282 19.13 -15.31 0.00
N GLN A 283 18.36 -14.21 0.04
CA GLN A 283 18.54 -13.12 0.99
C GLN A 283 18.36 -13.61 2.43
N VAL A 284 17.31 -14.40 2.71
CA VAL A 284 17.12 -15.04 4.02
C VAL A 284 18.28 -15.97 4.36
N VAL A 285 18.69 -16.82 3.42
CA VAL A 285 19.85 -17.72 3.63
C VAL A 285 21.12 -16.92 3.94
N HIS A 286 21.32 -15.79 3.28
CA HIS A 286 22.46 -14.91 3.55
C HIS A 286 22.40 -14.34 4.97
N TYR A 287 21.25 -13.80 5.37
CA TYR A 287 21.04 -13.30 6.73
C TYR A 287 21.29 -14.39 7.79
N LEU A 288 20.65 -15.54 7.68
CA LEU A 288 20.81 -16.66 8.63
C LEU A 288 22.28 -17.07 8.78
N ARG A 289 22.99 -17.20 7.66
CA ARG A 289 24.38 -17.63 7.63
C ARG A 289 25.28 -16.59 8.29
N GLU A 290 25.13 -15.32 7.93
CA GLU A 290 25.99 -14.24 8.43
C GLU A 290 25.68 -13.88 9.89
N GLN A 291 24.40 -13.81 10.26
CA GLN A 291 23.96 -13.37 11.60
C GLN A 291 24.06 -14.47 12.65
N PHE A 292 23.55 -15.67 12.37
CA PHE A 292 23.39 -16.71 13.40
C PHE A 292 24.41 -17.84 13.31
N MET A 293 24.95 -18.14 12.12
CA MET A 293 25.83 -19.30 11.94
C MET A 293 27.31 -18.94 11.98
N LYS A 294 27.73 -17.83 11.34
CA LYS A 294 29.15 -17.51 11.07
C LYS A 294 30.06 -17.52 12.30
N SER A 295 29.57 -17.04 13.44
CA SER A 295 30.35 -16.95 14.68
C SER A 295 30.23 -18.14 15.61
N SER A 296 29.22 -19.01 15.42
CA SER A 296 28.79 -19.96 16.47
C SER A 296 28.51 -21.37 15.98
N ASN A 297 28.08 -21.55 14.73
CA ASN A 297 27.77 -22.89 14.21
C ASN A 297 29.01 -23.52 13.56
N SER A 298 29.39 -24.71 14.04
CA SER A 298 30.52 -25.49 13.52
C SER A 298 30.32 -26.01 12.08
N GLU A 299 29.10 -25.98 11.55
CA GLU A 299 28.78 -26.32 10.16
C GLU A 299 28.74 -25.10 9.22
N TYR A 300 29.12 -23.90 9.68
CA TYR A 300 29.17 -22.73 8.79
C TYR A 300 30.06 -23.01 7.56
N PHE A 301 29.42 -23.07 6.40
CA PHE A 301 30.09 -23.36 5.14
C PHE A 301 30.61 -22.07 4.50
N GLN A 302 31.91 -21.95 4.24
CA GLN A 302 32.48 -20.80 3.54
C GLN A 302 32.35 -20.98 2.02
N VAL A 303 31.76 -20.00 1.35
CA VAL A 303 31.58 -20.00 -0.11
C VAL A 303 32.91 -19.66 -0.80
N ASP A 304 33.34 -20.50 -1.73
CA ASP A 304 34.52 -20.30 -2.57
C ASP A 304 34.21 -20.42 -4.07
N ASN A 305 35.22 -20.21 -4.92
CA ASN A 305 35.05 -20.25 -6.37
C ASN A 305 34.73 -21.65 -6.91
N ASP A 306 35.23 -22.70 -6.27
CA ASP A 306 35.01 -24.08 -6.70
C ASP A 306 33.56 -24.51 -6.42
N TYR A 307 33.03 -24.14 -5.25
CA TYR A 307 31.62 -24.29 -4.91
C TYR A 307 30.74 -23.57 -5.93
N LEU A 308 31.00 -22.28 -6.20
CA LEU A 308 30.23 -21.48 -7.16
C LEU A 308 30.31 -22.07 -8.58
N ALA A 309 31.45 -22.65 -8.97
CA ALA A 309 31.60 -23.33 -10.24
C ALA A 309 30.77 -24.62 -10.32
N GLY A 310 30.64 -25.35 -9.20
CA GLY A 310 29.87 -26.59 -9.07
C GLY A 310 28.34 -26.42 -8.94
N LEU A 311 27.84 -25.20 -8.73
CA LEU A 311 26.40 -24.94 -8.67
C LEU A 311 25.71 -25.15 -10.03
N PRO A 312 24.41 -25.55 -10.03
CA PRO A 312 23.61 -25.63 -11.25
C PRO A 312 23.66 -24.32 -12.04
N LYS A 313 23.64 -24.45 -13.38
CA LYS A 313 23.69 -23.31 -14.29
C LYS A 313 22.29 -22.88 -14.71
N GLY A 314 22.15 -21.58 -14.94
CA GLY A 314 20.92 -20.97 -15.43
C GLY A 314 21.18 -19.54 -15.89
N THR A 315 20.14 -18.89 -16.41
CA THR A 315 20.21 -17.52 -16.91
C THR A 315 19.39 -16.53 -16.09
N GLU A 316 18.50 -17.03 -15.23
CA GLU A 316 17.60 -16.19 -14.46
C GLU A 316 18.22 -15.74 -13.14
N ASN A 317 18.00 -14.48 -12.78
CA ASN A 317 18.50 -13.88 -11.54
C ASN A 317 17.55 -14.07 -10.34
N GLY A 318 16.44 -14.79 -10.52
CA GLY A 318 15.48 -15.09 -9.47
C GLY A 318 14.60 -13.91 -9.02
N THR A 319 14.46 -12.85 -9.83
CA THR A 319 13.65 -11.66 -9.49
C THR A 319 12.34 -11.52 -10.26
N LYS A 320 11.98 -12.51 -11.09
CA LYS A 320 10.76 -12.42 -11.91
C LYS A 320 9.53 -12.67 -11.03
N VAL A 321 8.56 -11.77 -11.15
CA VAL A 321 7.19 -11.95 -10.65
C VAL A 321 6.30 -12.30 -11.84
N ALA A 322 5.29 -13.14 -11.65
CA ALA A 322 4.36 -13.49 -12.71
C ALA A 322 3.62 -12.24 -13.21
N ASP A 323 3.71 -11.97 -14.52
CA ASP A 323 2.97 -10.88 -15.18
C ASP A 323 1.55 -11.36 -15.47
N VAL A 324 0.62 -11.03 -14.57
CA VAL A 324 -0.81 -11.35 -14.71
C VAL A 324 -1.49 -10.17 -15.43
N PRO A 325 -2.10 -10.38 -16.62
CA PRO A 325 -2.81 -9.31 -17.31
C PRO A 325 -3.90 -8.71 -16.42
N ARG A 326 -3.79 -7.40 -16.19
CA ARG A 326 -4.78 -6.60 -15.45
C ARG A 326 -5.64 -5.81 -16.42
N ASP A 327 -6.91 -5.66 -16.07
CA ASP A 327 -7.83 -4.75 -16.75
C ASP A 327 -7.68 -3.34 -16.16
N PHE A 328 -7.18 -2.41 -16.98
CA PHE A 328 -6.98 -1.01 -16.61
C PHE A 328 -8.18 -0.11 -16.95
N GLY A 329 -9.27 -0.70 -17.46
CA GLY A 329 -10.34 0.03 -18.13
C GLY A 329 -10.02 0.35 -19.60
N PRO A 330 -10.90 1.11 -20.27
CA PRO A 330 -10.78 1.39 -21.70
C PRO A 330 -9.69 2.42 -22.03
N ALA A 331 -9.07 3.04 -21.02
CA ALA A 331 -7.88 3.85 -21.18
C ALA A 331 -7.04 3.85 -19.90
N LEU A 332 -5.76 4.17 -20.04
CA LEU A 332 -4.84 4.35 -18.91
C LEU A 332 -4.14 5.70 -19.03
N ARG A 333 -4.22 6.50 -17.96
CA ARG A 333 -3.37 7.67 -17.77
C ARG A 333 -2.06 7.29 -17.09
N SER A 334 -0.96 7.73 -17.69
CA SER A 334 0.38 7.59 -17.14
C SER A 334 1.32 8.58 -17.83
N GLN A 335 2.57 8.65 -17.38
CA GLN A 335 3.65 9.10 -18.23
C GLN A 335 3.80 8.15 -19.43
N LEU A 336 4.20 8.66 -20.60
CA LEU A 336 4.66 7.83 -21.71
C LEU A 336 6.17 8.01 -21.82
N ARG A 337 6.91 6.97 -21.44
CA ARG A 337 8.37 6.99 -21.29
C ARG A 337 8.78 8.14 -20.34
N ARG A 338 9.85 8.89 -20.63
CA ARG A 338 10.27 10.07 -19.85
C ARG A 338 9.98 11.38 -20.56
N GLU A 339 9.52 11.31 -21.80
CA GLU A 339 9.32 12.45 -22.70
C GLU A 339 7.96 13.12 -22.45
N ILE A 340 6.91 12.34 -22.17
CA ILE A 340 5.55 12.85 -21.95
C ILE A 340 5.13 12.56 -20.52
N SER A 341 4.88 13.60 -19.73
CA SER A 341 4.59 13.48 -18.31
C SER A 341 3.14 13.15 -17.98
N SER A 342 2.20 13.49 -18.88
CA SER A 342 0.79 13.20 -18.73
C SER A 342 0.21 12.76 -20.06
N ALA A 343 -0.02 11.45 -20.22
CA ALA A 343 -0.53 10.86 -21.45
C ALA A 343 -1.77 10.02 -21.18
N MET A 344 -2.73 10.08 -22.09
CA MET A 344 -3.88 9.18 -22.15
C MET A 344 -3.67 8.15 -23.24
N THR A 345 -3.55 6.87 -22.87
CA THR A 345 -3.34 5.78 -23.82
C THR A 345 -4.60 4.91 -23.95
N ILE A 346 -5.07 4.71 -25.19
CA ILE A 346 -6.33 4.05 -25.52
C ILE A 346 -6.04 2.87 -26.46
N PRO A 347 -6.39 1.62 -26.08
CA PRO A 347 -6.35 0.49 -26.98
C PRO A 347 -7.54 0.53 -27.94
N LEU A 348 -7.29 0.53 -29.25
CA LEU A 348 -8.31 0.51 -30.30
C LEU A 348 -8.38 -0.87 -30.97
N GLY A 349 -8.11 -1.93 -30.20
CA GLY A 349 -8.01 -3.30 -30.71
C GLY A 349 -6.63 -3.61 -31.30
N GLY A 350 -6.49 -3.58 -32.62
CA GLY A 350 -5.22 -3.91 -33.29
C GLY A 350 -4.15 -2.81 -33.26
N VAL A 351 -4.55 -1.61 -32.83
CA VAL A 351 -3.73 -0.40 -32.76
C VAL A 351 -3.94 0.22 -31.38
N THR A 352 -2.91 0.83 -30.82
CA THR A 352 -2.99 1.65 -29.61
C THR A 352 -2.60 3.08 -29.97
N ILE A 353 -3.34 4.05 -29.44
CA ILE A 353 -3.06 5.47 -29.61
C ILE A 353 -2.84 6.12 -28.24
N SER A 354 -1.97 7.12 -28.19
CA SER A 354 -1.70 7.90 -26.98
C SER A 354 -1.73 9.39 -27.29
N TYR A 355 -2.29 10.19 -26.38
CA TYR A 355 -2.37 11.65 -26.48
C TYR A 355 -1.65 12.29 -25.30
N ASP A 356 -0.91 13.36 -25.55
CA ASP A 356 -0.42 14.25 -24.49
C ASP A 356 -1.60 15.07 -23.97
N LEU A 357 -1.92 14.96 -22.69
CA LEU A 357 -3.06 15.68 -22.09
C LEU A 357 -2.79 17.18 -21.90
N HIS A 358 -1.54 17.62 -22.04
CA HIS A 358 -1.14 19.01 -21.92
C HIS A 358 -1.17 19.79 -23.23
N SER A 359 -1.19 19.13 -24.40
CA SER A 359 -1.37 19.76 -25.71
C SER A 359 -2.51 19.18 -26.56
N MET A 360 -3.01 17.99 -26.20
CA MET A 360 -3.90 17.14 -27.01
C MET A 360 -3.29 16.69 -28.35
N ASP A 361 -1.96 16.80 -28.49
CA ASP A 361 -1.24 16.21 -29.60
C ASP A 361 -1.12 14.68 -29.40
N GLN A 362 -0.97 13.94 -30.49
CA GLN A 362 -0.71 12.50 -30.40
C GLN A 362 0.72 12.25 -29.89
N ALA A 363 0.81 11.68 -28.69
CA ALA A 363 2.05 11.25 -28.06
C ALA A 363 2.64 9.97 -28.70
N GLY A 364 1.80 9.13 -29.30
CA GLY A 364 2.25 7.93 -30.02
C GLY A 364 1.12 7.13 -30.65
N ILE A 365 1.46 6.28 -31.62
CA ILE A 365 0.53 5.33 -32.23
C ILE A 365 1.30 4.09 -32.69
N TRP A 366 0.89 2.92 -32.22
CA TRP A 366 1.62 1.67 -32.47
C TRP A 366 0.70 0.47 -32.64
N SER A 367 1.25 -0.62 -33.15
CA SER A 367 0.55 -1.91 -33.30
C SER A 367 1.30 -3.01 -32.55
N GLY A 368 0.61 -4.07 -32.14
CA GLY A 368 1.25 -5.22 -31.46
C GLY A 368 1.17 -5.22 -29.93
N GLY A 369 0.29 -4.42 -29.34
CA GLY A 369 -0.01 -4.46 -27.90
C GLY A 369 -0.42 -3.10 -27.34
N PHE A 370 -0.80 -3.08 -26.05
CA PHE A 370 -1.09 -1.85 -25.30
C PHE A 370 0.22 -1.21 -24.81
N LEU A 371 0.50 -1.26 -23.51
CA LEU A 371 1.74 -0.74 -22.91
C LEU A 371 2.60 -1.88 -22.34
N ASP A 372 3.92 -1.69 -22.35
CA ASP A 372 4.84 -2.42 -21.46
C ASP A 372 4.82 -1.72 -20.10
N LEU A 373 4.27 -2.43 -19.11
CA LEU A 373 4.11 -1.96 -17.75
C LEU A 373 4.97 -2.77 -16.75
N THR A 374 5.84 -3.65 -17.25
CA THR A 374 6.57 -4.65 -16.43
C THR A 374 7.52 -4.03 -15.40
N GLN A 375 7.91 -2.77 -15.58
CA GLN A 375 8.74 -2.01 -14.66
C GLN A 375 7.96 -1.01 -13.81
N THR A 376 6.65 -0.87 -14.05
CA THR A 376 5.79 0.14 -13.40
C THR A 376 5.11 -0.44 -12.17
N GLN A 377 4.40 0.41 -11.45
CA GLN A 377 3.58 0.03 -10.33
C GLN A 377 2.54 -1.03 -10.67
N HIS A 378 2.10 -1.11 -11.93
CA HIS A 378 1.06 -2.06 -12.31
C HIS A 378 1.49 -3.53 -12.22
N VAL A 379 2.80 -3.80 -12.16
CA VAL A 379 3.36 -5.16 -12.09
C VAL A 379 4.33 -5.32 -10.90
N ARG A 380 4.91 -4.23 -10.38
CA ARG A 380 5.91 -4.26 -9.31
C ARG A 380 5.50 -3.41 -8.12
N ASP A 381 5.86 -3.88 -6.91
CA ASP A 381 5.58 -3.18 -5.65
C ASP A 381 6.10 -1.73 -5.69
N ARG A 382 7.38 -1.53 -6.05
CA ARG A 382 8.02 -0.19 -6.09
C ARG A 382 7.84 0.57 -7.40
N GLY A 383 7.51 -0.10 -8.50
CA GLY A 383 7.19 0.51 -9.80
C GLY A 383 8.18 1.55 -10.34
N GLU A 384 9.48 1.29 -10.36
CA GLU A 384 10.53 2.31 -10.63
C GLU A 384 10.70 2.71 -12.11
N GLY A 385 9.95 2.10 -13.02
CA GLY A 385 10.02 2.33 -14.47
C GLY A 385 9.02 3.35 -15.00
N THR A 386 8.82 3.31 -16.32
CA THR A 386 7.85 4.16 -17.04
C THR A 386 7.01 3.29 -17.98
N ALA A 387 5.78 3.71 -18.26
CA ALA A 387 4.98 3.03 -19.27
C ALA A 387 5.57 3.29 -20.66
N SER A 388 5.77 2.25 -21.46
CA SER A 388 6.32 2.37 -22.82
C SER A 388 5.42 1.66 -23.83
N PRO A 389 5.44 2.04 -25.11
CA PRO A 389 4.77 1.26 -26.16
C PRO A 389 5.26 -0.20 -26.15
N LYS A 390 4.33 -1.15 -26.10
CA LYS A 390 4.69 -2.59 -26.15
C LYS A 390 5.08 -3.06 -27.55
N GLY A 391 4.54 -2.38 -28.57
CA GLY A 391 4.62 -2.80 -29.97
C GLY A 391 5.38 -1.81 -30.86
N ASP A 392 5.20 -1.97 -32.17
CA ASP A 392 5.92 -1.19 -33.19
C ASP A 392 5.18 0.10 -33.53
N GLU A 393 5.87 1.23 -33.38
CA GLU A 393 5.40 2.58 -33.73
C GLU A 393 5.06 2.68 -35.23
N ILE A 394 3.97 3.38 -35.55
CA ILE A 394 3.48 3.57 -36.92
C ILE A 394 3.93 4.97 -37.38
N ALA A 395 5.17 5.07 -37.85
CA ALA A 395 5.79 6.34 -38.24
C ALA A 395 4.96 7.15 -39.25
N ALA A 396 4.32 6.49 -40.22
CA ALA A 396 3.49 7.14 -41.23
C ALA A 396 2.27 7.88 -40.64
N ALA A 397 1.83 7.48 -39.44
CA ALA A 397 0.73 8.09 -38.71
C ALA A 397 1.22 8.80 -37.43
N ALA A 398 2.48 9.22 -37.35
CA ALA A 398 3.01 9.86 -36.14
C ALA A 398 2.40 11.25 -35.85
N ARG A 399 1.85 11.94 -36.85
CA ARG A 399 1.39 13.34 -36.73
C ARG A 399 -0.10 13.46 -36.47
N TRP A 400 -0.42 14.22 -35.42
CA TRP A 400 -1.73 14.76 -35.09
C TRP A 400 -1.48 15.88 -34.09
N GLN A 401 -1.34 17.11 -34.60
CA GLN A 401 -0.94 18.27 -33.79
C GLN A 401 -1.79 19.49 -34.13
N TRP A 402 -2.36 20.12 -33.11
CA TRP A 402 -3.17 21.32 -33.29
C TRP A 402 -2.30 22.56 -33.47
N GLY A 403 -2.75 23.48 -34.33
CA GLY A 403 -2.20 24.83 -34.37
C GLY A 403 -3.00 25.79 -33.48
N HIS A 404 -2.35 26.88 -33.12
CA HIS A 404 -2.89 27.87 -32.20
C HIS A 404 -2.80 29.27 -32.80
N ASP A 405 -3.86 30.05 -32.59
CA ASP A 405 -4.06 31.35 -33.22
C ASP A 405 -3.90 31.32 -34.75
N GLY A 406 -4.32 30.20 -35.37
CA GLY A 406 -4.30 30.00 -36.82
C GLY A 406 -2.93 29.64 -37.43
N THR A 407 -1.92 29.31 -36.62
CA THR A 407 -0.60 28.87 -37.10
C THR A 407 -0.13 27.59 -36.40
N LEU A 408 0.68 26.79 -37.10
CA LEU A 408 1.43 25.67 -36.49
C LEU A 408 2.77 26.11 -35.92
N ASP A 409 3.24 27.29 -36.31
CA ASP A 409 4.51 27.88 -35.87
C ASP A 409 4.22 28.95 -34.79
N TYR A 410 3.62 28.51 -33.68
CA TYR A 410 3.35 29.37 -32.52
C TYR A 410 4.57 29.45 -31.58
N PRO A 411 4.74 30.53 -30.80
CA PRO A 411 5.83 30.65 -29.85
C PRO A 411 5.77 29.57 -28.75
N THR A 412 6.91 28.95 -28.45
CA THR A 412 7.02 27.90 -27.42
C THR A 412 7.89 28.28 -26.22
N ASP A 413 8.53 29.46 -26.25
CA ASP A 413 9.52 29.88 -25.24
C ASP A 413 8.94 29.99 -23.82
N ASP A 414 7.65 30.34 -23.68
CA ASP A 414 6.97 30.54 -22.40
C ASP A 414 6.06 29.35 -22.00
N LEU A 415 6.17 28.21 -22.68
CA LEU A 415 5.38 27.02 -22.34
C LEU A 415 5.94 26.31 -21.10
N LEU A 416 5.03 25.73 -20.31
CA LEU A 416 5.41 24.84 -19.22
C LEU A 416 5.97 23.55 -19.81
N LEU A 417 7.18 23.16 -19.39
CA LEU A 417 7.87 21.98 -19.93
C LEU A 417 7.11 20.67 -19.67
N ARG A 418 6.41 20.57 -18.54
CA ARG A 418 5.70 19.37 -18.08
C ARG A 418 4.28 19.71 -17.60
N GLY A 419 3.69 20.76 -18.14
CA GLY A 419 2.37 21.26 -17.73
C GLY A 419 1.50 21.63 -18.93
N PRO A 420 0.21 21.95 -18.70
CA PRO A 420 -0.74 22.26 -19.74
C PRO A 420 -0.35 23.52 -20.51
N MET A 421 -0.70 23.54 -21.80
CA MET A 421 -0.64 24.75 -22.60
C MET A 421 -1.54 25.86 -22.02
N PRO A 422 -1.28 27.14 -22.36
CA PRO A 422 -2.15 28.24 -21.98
C PRO A 422 -3.62 27.96 -22.34
N SER A 423 -4.54 28.19 -21.40
CA SER A 423 -5.98 27.88 -21.58
C SER A 423 -6.65 28.57 -22.77
N ARG A 424 -6.09 29.71 -23.23
CA ARG A 424 -6.54 30.39 -24.46
C ARG A 424 -6.31 29.56 -25.74
N TRP A 425 -5.37 28.61 -25.70
CA TRP A 425 -4.90 27.77 -26.79
C TRP A 425 -5.40 26.33 -26.65
N MET A 426 -5.23 25.70 -25.49
CA MET A 426 -5.74 24.37 -25.23
C MET A 426 -6.25 24.26 -23.80
N GLU A 427 -7.43 23.66 -23.63
CA GLU A 427 -7.99 23.28 -22.34
C GLU A 427 -8.53 21.84 -22.41
N TYR A 428 -7.94 20.92 -21.65
CA TYR A 428 -8.44 19.56 -21.53
C TYR A 428 -9.53 19.52 -20.44
N HIS A 429 -10.74 19.14 -20.81
CA HIS A 429 -11.87 19.09 -19.87
C HIS A 429 -11.99 17.72 -19.19
N GLY A 430 -11.44 16.67 -19.79
CA GLY A 430 -11.64 15.29 -19.34
C GLY A 430 -12.00 14.34 -20.47
N HIS A 431 -12.48 13.15 -20.12
CA HIS A 431 -12.98 12.18 -21.09
C HIS A 431 -14.25 11.49 -20.60
N TYR A 432 -15.10 11.14 -21.57
CA TYR A 432 -16.26 10.30 -21.34
C TYR A 432 -15.94 8.85 -21.65
N GLN A 433 -16.47 7.95 -20.85
CA GLN A 433 -16.48 6.53 -21.07
C GLN A 433 -17.91 6.10 -21.42
N SER A 434 -18.06 5.35 -22.52
CA SER A 434 -19.35 4.75 -22.90
C SER A 434 -19.09 3.32 -23.39
N GLY A 435 -19.19 2.34 -22.49
CA GLY A 435 -18.67 1.01 -22.74
C GLY A 435 -17.15 1.04 -22.92
N GLU A 436 -16.64 0.42 -23.99
CA GLU A 436 -15.20 0.42 -24.32
C GLU A 436 -14.72 1.68 -25.05
N ALA A 437 -15.65 2.58 -25.41
CA ALA A 437 -15.32 3.78 -26.17
C ALA A 437 -14.96 4.93 -25.24
N VAL A 438 -13.93 5.68 -25.64
CA VAL A 438 -13.44 6.85 -24.92
C VAL A 438 -13.61 8.08 -25.79
N VAL A 439 -14.42 9.04 -25.33
CA VAL A 439 -14.62 10.33 -26.00
C VAL A 439 -13.83 11.40 -25.26
N LEU A 440 -12.78 11.91 -25.89
CA LEU A 440 -11.95 13.00 -25.37
C LEU A 440 -12.73 14.31 -25.48
N SER A 441 -12.70 15.14 -24.43
CA SER A 441 -13.33 16.46 -24.39
C SER A 441 -12.29 17.52 -24.09
N TYR A 442 -12.09 18.43 -25.03
CA TYR A 442 -11.12 19.52 -24.91
C TYR A 442 -11.54 20.73 -25.74
N SER A 443 -10.83 21.84 -25.59
CA SER A 443 -10.98 23.03 -26.42
C SER A 443 -9.66 23.35 -27.09
N ILE A 444 -9.70 23.68 -28.38
CA ILE A 444 -8.57 24.29 -29.10
C ILE A 444 -9.00 25.69 -29.48
N ASP A 445 -8.20 26.68 -29.12
CA ASP A 445 -8.50 28.07 -29.38
C ASP A 445 -9.94 28.42 -28.90
N GLY A 446 -10.32 27.94 -27.72
CA GLY A 446 -11.66 28.15 -27.13
C GLY A 446 -12.83 27.52 -27.91
N ARG A 447 -12.58 26.77 -28.98
CA ARG A 447 -13.60 25.98 -29.69
C ARG A 447 -13.61 24.57 -29.12
N ARG A 448 -14.73 24.19 -28.49
CA ARG A 448 -14.90 22.86 -27.88
C ARG A 448 -14.96 21.75 -28.93
N ILE A 449 -14.27 20.66 -28.66
CA ILE A 449 -14.15 19.45 -29.48
C ILE A 449 -14.49 18.24 -28.61
N LEU A 450 -15.35 17.36 -29.13
CA LEU A 450 -15.44 15.97 -28.68
C LEU A 450 -14.79 15.10 -29.74
N GLU A 451 -13.82 14.29 -29.34
CA GLU A 451 -13.07 13.42 -30.24
C GLU A 451 -13.21 11.96 -29.82
N LEU A 452 -13.55 11.11 -30.79
CA LEU A 452 -13.64 9.67 -30.59
C LEU A 452 -12.72 8.95 -31.59
N PRO A 453 -11.55 8.47 -31.14
CA PRO A 453 -10.68 7.64 -31.96
C PRO A 453 -11.21 6.21 -32.04
N ARG A 454 -11.20 5.62 -33.23
CA ARG A 454 -11.64 4.25 -33.50
C ARG A 454 -10.71 3.56 -34.48
N SER A 455 -10.52 2.27 -34.31
CA SER A 455 -9.86 1.44 -35.31
C SER A 455 -10.71 0.21 -35.62
N ALA A 456 -10.84 -0.09 -36.92
CA ALA A 456 -11.48 -1.30 -37.42
C ALA A 456 -10.47 -2.28 -38.06
N SER A 457 -9.19 -1.91 -38.11
CA SER A 457 -8.10 -2.73 -38.66
C SER A 457 -6.75 -2.28 -38.13
N THR A 458 -5.73 -3.12 -38.22
CA THR A 458 -4.34 -2.79 -37.81
C THR A 458 -3.66 -1.72 -38.69
N THR A 459 -4.33 -1.21 -39.72
CA THR A 459 -3.79 -0.28 -40.70
C THR A 459 -4.59 1.02 -40.85
N ARG A 460 -5.58 1.24 -39.97
CA ARG A 460 -6.49 2.37 -40.08
C ARG A 460 -7.01 2.83 -38.73
N VAL A 461 -7.04 4.14 -38.53
CA VAL A 461 -7.74 4.82 -37.44
C VAL A 461 -8.68 5.87 -38.03
N THR A 462 -9.84 6.05 -37.42
CA THR A 462 -10.80 7.11 -37.71
C THR A 462 -10.95 7.97 -36.46
N HIS A 463 -10.75 9.27 -36.60
CA HIS A 463 -11.06 10.24 -35.56
C HIS A 463 -12.39 10.88 -35.91
N SER A 464 -13.44 10.56 -35.15
CA SER A 464 -14.75 11.21 -35.27
C SER A 464 -14.76 12.43 -34.36
N LEU A 465 -14.93 13.62 -34.94
CA LEU A 465 -14.92 14.90 -34.25
C LEU A 465 -16.32 15.52 -34.25
N HIS A 466 -16.76 15.99 -33.10
CA HIS A 466 -17.86 16.93 -32.97
C HIS A 466 -17.29 18.27 -32.52
N LEU A 467 -17.32 19.26 -33.41
CA LEU A 467 -16.81 20.61 -33.15
C LEU A 467 -17.98 21.54 -32.86
N SER A 468 -17.95 22.21 -31.71
CA SER A 468 -18.90 23.28 -31.39
C SER A 468 -18.73 24.48 -32.34
N PRO A 469 -19.70 25.41 -32.41
CA PRO A 469 -19.50 26.71 -33.06
C PRO A 469 -18.23 27.41 -32.53
N GLY A 470 -17.48 28.08 -33.41
CA GLY A 470 -16.23 28.72 -33.02
C GLY A 470 -15.36 29.18 -34.18
N ARG A 471 -14.14 29.60 -33.86
CA ARG A 471 -13.15 30.09 -34.84
C ARG A 471 -12.57 28.97 -35.70
N SER A 472 -11.84 29.36 -36.74
CA SER A 472 -11.12 28.43 -37.60
C SER A 472 -9.99 27.74 -36.84
N LEU A 473 -9.78 26.46 -37.13
CA LEU A 473 -8.70 25.65 -36.56
C LEU A 473 -7.81 25.10 -37.67
N ILE A 474 -6.56 24.80 -37.34
CA ILE A 474 -5.61 24.10 -38.22
C ILE A 474 -5.07 22.87 -37.48
N LEU A 475 -5.01 21.73 -38.17
CA LEU A 475 -4.51 20.47 -37.63
C LEU A 475 -3.44 19.90 -38.57
N TRP A 476 -2.25 19.61 -38.06
CA TRP A 476 -1.18 18.92 -38.77
C TRP A 476 -1.34 17.41 -38.65
N VAL A 477 -1.46 16.72 -39.79
CA VAL A 477 -1.85 15.29 -39.83
C VAL A 477 -0.81 14.36 -40.46
N ALA A 478 0.13 14.88 -41.26
CA ALA A 478 1.21 14.09 -41.87
C ALA A 478 2.36 14.98 -42.38
N ASP A 479 3.52 14.35 -42.60
CA ASP A 479 4.75 14.97 -43.12
C ASP A 479 5.01 14.56 -44.58
N ASP A 480 6.02 15.19 -45.19
CA ASP A 480 6.60 14.83 -46.49
C ASP A 480 5.61 14.87 -47.67
N PHE A 481 4.74 15.89 -47.70
CA PHE A 481 3.89 16.18 -48.85
C PHE A 481 4.45 17.35 -49.66
N GLU A 482 4.60 17.18 -50.98
CA GLU A 482 4.99 18.28 -51.89
C GLU A 482 3.79 19.16 -52.28
N GLN A 483 2.62 18.55 -52.47
CA GLN A 483 1.38 19.20 -52.83
C GLN A 483 0.19 18.30 -52.47
N VAL A 484 -1.01 18.87 -52.34
CA VAL A 484 -2.23 18.09 -52.15
C VAL A 484 -2.57 17.36 -53.45
N GLN A 485 -2.44 16.02 -53.44
CA GLN A 485 -2.88 15.15 -54.54
C GLN A 485 -4.18 14.46 -54.13
N GLN A 486 -5.31 15.00 -54.59
CA GLN A 486 -6.62 14.40 -54.35
C GLN A 486 -6.73 13.02 -55.01
N SER A 487 -7.39 12.08 -54.33
CA SER A 487 -7.67 10.76 -54.87
C SER A 487 -8.59 10.87 -56.08
N GLN A 488 -8.36 10.03 -57.09
CA GLN A 488 -9.27 9.91 -58.24
C GLN A 488 -10.63 9.32 -57.84
N HIS A 489 -10.72 8.68 -56.66
CA HIS A 489 -11.92 8.02 -56.16
C HIS A 489 -12.73 8.89 -55.19
N ASP A 490 -12.12 9.89 -54.57
CA ASP A 490 -12.74 10.77 -53.57
C ASP A 490 -11.98 12.10 -53.49
N ALA A 491 -12.66 13.21 -53.80
CA ALA A 491 -12.08 14.55 -53.83
C ALA A 491 -11.65 15.06 -52.43
N LEU A 492 -12.14 14.44 -51.36
CA LEU A 492 -11.77 14.75 -49.98
C LEU A 492 -10.74 13.76 -49.40
N SER A 493 -10.21 12.86 -50.23
CA SER A 493 -9.09 11.98 -49.87
C SER A 493 -7.78 12.46 -50.48
N VAL A 494 -6.70 12.33 -49.72
CA VAL A 494 -5.32 12.59 -50.16
C VAL A 494 -4.51 11.32 -49.99
N VAL A 495 -3.75 10.94 -51.03
CA VAL A 495 -2.90 9.74 -51.01
C VAL A 495 -1.43 10.14 -51.07
N GLY A 496 -0.71 9.89 -49.99
CA GLY A 496 0.74 10.03 -49.93
C GLY A 496 1.48 8.71 -50.20
N ASN A 497 2.77 8.68 -49.89
CA ASN A 497 3.61 7.50 -50.09
C ASN A 497 3.30 6.35 -49.12
N GLN A 498 3.05 6.69 -47.85
CA GLN A 498 2.86 5.72 -46.75
C GLN A 498 1.57 5.94 -45.96
N ILE A 499 0.87 7.05 -46.17
CA ILE A 499 -0.40 7.38 -45.51
C ILE A 499 -1.41 7.92 -46.53
N ALA A 500 -2.67 7.56 -46.35
CA ALA A 500 -3.81 8.19 -46.98
C ALA A 500 -4.76 8.76 -45.92
N LEU A 501 -5.31 9.93 -46.24
CA LEU A 501 -6.19 10.69 -45.37
C LEU A 501 -7.51 10.91 -46.09
N THR A 502 -8.63 10.81 -45.38
CA THR A 502 -9.97 11.05 -45.94
C THR A 502 -10.80 11.86 -44.95
N LEU A 503 -11.41 12.94 -45.44
CA LEU A 503 -12.30 13.81 -44.67
C LEU A 503 -13.76 13.55 -45.05
N ARG A 504 -14.67 13.42 -44.08
CA ARG A 504 -16.11 13.21 -44.30
C ARG A 504 -16.98 14.02 -43.35
N GLY A 505 -18.27 14.13 -43.65
CA GLY A 505 -19.27 14.83 -42.83
C GLY A 505 -19.51 16.26 -43.28
N ASP A 506 -19.59 17.19 -42.32
CA ASP A 506 -19.88 18.61 -42.55
C ASP A 506 -18.65 19.38 -43.08
N THR A 507 -18.18 19.02 -44.27
CA THR A 507 -16.87 19.41 -44.82
C THR A 507 -16.88 20.75 -45.58
N GLU A 508 -18.00 21.47 -45.64
CA GLU A 508 -18.08 22.73 -46.39
C GLU A 508 -17.03 23.74 -45.90
N GLY A 509 -16.09 24.12 -46.77
CA GLY A 509 -14.99 25.04 -46.46
C GLY A 509 -13.83 24.41 -45.66
N ALA A 510 -13.95 23.15 -45.22
CA ALA A 510 -12.86 22.38 -44.65
C ALA A 510 -12.07 21.68 -45.76
N GLY A 511 -10.75 21.58 -45.60
CA GLY A 511 -9.94 20.96 -46.64
C GLY A 511 -8.47 20.84 -46.32
N TRP A 512 -7.82 19.99 -47.10
CA TRP A 512 -6.38 19.70 -47.00
C TRP A 512 -5.56 20.80 -47.65
N SER A 513 -4.44 21.16 -47.03
CA SER A 513 -3.40 22.03 -47.62
C SER A 513 -2.01 21.52 -47.26
N VAL A 514 -1.03 21.84 -48.08
CA VAL A 514 0.40 21.63 -47.77
C VAL A 514 1.03 22.99 -47.57
N ASP A 515 1.72 23.18 -46.46
CA ASP A 515 2.41 24.44 -46.18
C ASP A 515 3.84 24.48 -46.76
N GLY A 516 4.53 25.61 -46.57
CA GLY A 516 5.89 25.81 -47.08
C GLY A 516 6.97 24.89 -46.48
N GLN A 517 6.65 24.12 -45.45
CA GLN A 517 7.54 23.15 -44.81
C GLN A 517 7.20 21.70 -45.22
N GLY A 518 6.22 21.49 -46.11
CA GLY A 518 5.79 20.17 -46.54
C GLY A 518 4.87 19.46 -45.53
N ARG A 519 4.31 20.19 -44.57
CA ARG A 519 3.34 19.65 -43.60
C ARG A 519 1.96 19.59 -44.25
N LEU A 520 1.32 18.43 -44.21
CA LEU A 520 -0.08 18.27 -44.62
C LEU A 520 -0.99 18.66 -43.46
N THR A 521 -1.84 19.64 -43.71
CA THR A 521 -2.73 20.23 -42.72
C THR A 521 -4.19 20.14 -43.14
N LEU A 522 -5.08 20.00 -42.16
CA LEU A 522 -6.51 20.18 -42.30
C LEU A 522 -6.88 21.57 -41.79
N ASN A 523 -7.43 22.41 -42.65
CA ASN A 523 -8.05 23.67 -42.24
C ASN A 523 -9.52 23.43 -41.98
N ILE A 524 -10.00 23.80 -40.79
CA ILE A 524 -11.40 23.73 -40.40
C ILE A 524 -11.91 25.18 -40.29
N PRO A 525 -12.94 25.59 -41.05
CA PRO A 525 -13.40 26.97 -41.06
C PRO A 525 -14.10 27.34 -39.75
N ALA A 526 -14.17 28.65 -39.50
CA ALA A 526 -15.05 29.18 -38.46
C ALA A 526 -16.51 28.88 -38.81
N ASP A 527 -17.33 28.59 -37.81
CA ASP A 527 -18.76 28.31 -38.00
C ASP A 527 -19.60 28.75 -36.80
N GLN A 528 -20.87 29.08 -37.08
CA GLN A 528 -21.93 29.38 -36.12
C GLN A 528 -22.77 28.14 -35.77
N GLN A 529 -22.65 27.04 -36.51
CA GLN A 529 -23.27 25.75 -36.21
C GLN A 529 -22.22 24.69 -35.87
N PRO A 530 -22.57 23.66 -35.08
CA PRO A 530 -21.67 22.56 -34.83
C PRO A 530 -21.41 21.75 -36.10
N ARG A 531 -20.24 21.12 -36.19
CA ARG A 531 -19.83 20.26 -37.30
C ARG A 531 -19.45 18.88 -36.82
N ASN A 532 -19.87 17.85 -37.55
CA ASN A 532 -19.40 16.49 -37.36
C ASN A 532 -18.48 16.10 -38.52
N LEU A 533 -17.24 15.73 -38.18
CA LEU A 533 -16.22 15.36 -39.14
C LEU A 533 -15.64 13.99 -38.81
N ASP A 534 -15.46 13.14 -39.81
CA ASP A 534 -14.59 11.97 -39.69
C ASP A 534 -13.28 12.23 -40.42
N ILE A 535 -12.17 12.00 -39.74
CA ILE A 535 -10.83 12.02 -40.31
C ILE A 535 -10.28 10.60 -40.28
N VAL A 536 -10.26 9.95 -41.44
CA VAL A 536 -9.76 8.58 -41.60
C VAL A 536 -8.30 8.61 -42.01
N ARG A 537 -7.44 7.98 -41.22
CA ARG A 537 -6.00 7.86 -41.40
C ARG A 537 -5.67 6.39 -41.68
N ALA A 538 -5.21 6.08 -42.87
CA ALA A 538 -4.83 4.72 -43.27
C ALA A 538 -3.37 4.68 -43.71
N TRP A 539 -2.61 3.69 -43.27
CA TRP A 539 -1.21 3.53 -43.63
C TRP A 539 -0.95 2.23 -44.38
N GLY A 540 0.10 2.23 -45.20
CA GLY A 540 0.39 1.13 -46.12
C GLY A 540 1.80 1.21 -46.69
N LYS A 541 2.18 0.17 -47.44
CA LYS A 541 3.54 0.05 -48.02
C LYS A 541 3.68 0.70 -49.39
N SER A 542 2.56 1.03 -50.05
CA SER A 542 2.57 1.67 -51.37
C SER A 542 1.34 2.55 -51.57
N SER A 543 1.49 3.58 -52.41
CA SER A 543 0.39 4.46 -52.83
C SER A 543 -0.75 3.70 -53.52
N GLN A 544 -0.45 2.62 -54.24
CA GLN A 544 -1.47 1.76 -54.87
C GLN A 544 -2.34 1.06 -53.81
N GLN A 545 -1.72 0.49 -52.78
CA GLN A 545 -2.45 -0.14 -51.67
C GLN A 545 -3.33 0.89 -50.95
N LEU A 546 -2.79 2.08 -50.73
CA LEU A 546 -3.51 3.18 -50.08
C LEU A 546 -4.69 3.69 -50.91
N ALA A 547 -4.53 3.80 -52.23
CA ALA A 547 -5.62 4.18 -53.14
C ALA A 547 -6.75 3.13 -53.15
N GLU A 548 -6.41 1.83 -53.09
CA GLU A 548 -7.39 0.75 -52.95
C GLU A 548 -8.12 0.86 -51.61
N ILE A 549 -7.39 1.07 -50.51
CA ILE A 549 -7.97 1.31 -49.19
C ILE A 549 -8.95 2.49 -49.26
N VAL A 550 -8.55 3.64 -49.81
CA VAL A 550 -9.42 4.81 -50.02
C VAL A 550 -10.68 4.46 -50.80
N SER A 551 -10.58 3.73 -51.91
CA SER A 551 -11.70 3.39 -52.79
C SER A 551 -12.80 2.53 -52.13
N THR A 552 -12.50 1.84 -51.05
CA THR A 552 -13.42 0.91 -50.37
C THR A 552 -14.10 1.52 -49.14
N HIS A 553 -13.86 2.79 -48.83
CA HIS A 553 -14.49 3.41 -47.67
C HIS A 553 -15.90 3.91 -47.94
N SER A 554 -16.75 3.82 -46.90
CA SER A 554 -18.05 4.50 -46.87
C SER A 554 -17.89 6.01 -46.91
N GLN A 555 -18.82 6.70 -47.59
CA GLN A 555 -18.93 8.17 -47.60
C GLN A 555 -19.72 8.70 -46.37
N GLU A 556 -20.35 7.83 -45.61
CA GLU A 556 -21.12 8.21 -44.42
C GLU A 556 -20.22 8.37 -43.18
N LEU A 557 -20.64 9.25 -42.27
CA LEU A 557 -20.04 9.38 -40.93
C LEU A 557 -20.21 8.09 -40.12
N GLN A 558 -19.20 7.75 -39.32
CA GLN A 558 -19.27 6.65 -38.38
C GLN A 558 -20.20 6.96 -37.22
N THR A 559 -21.27 6.18 -37.11
CA THR A 559 -22.16 6.20 -35.95
C THR A 559 -21.73 5.17 -34.90
N PRO A 560 -21.97 5.41 -33.60
CA PRO A 560 -22.57 6.62 -33.02
C PRO A 560 -21.66 7.86 -33.11
N LEU A 561 -22.22 9.06 -33.06
CA LEU A 561 -21.43 10.31 -33.04
C LEU A 561 -20.88 10.58 -31.63
N PRO A 562 -19.73 11.27 -31.47
CA PRO A 562 -19.12 11.51 -30.16
C PRO A 562 -20.08 12.12 -29.13
N GLN A 563 -20.84 13.15 -29.53
CA GLN A 563 -21.85 13.83 -28.70
C GLN A 563 -22.97 12.93 -28.17
N SER A 564 -23.25 11.80 -28.84
CA SER A 564 -24.29 10.87 -28.40
C SER A 564 -23.81 9.91 -27.30
N MET A 565 -22.53 9.96 -26.95
CA MET A 565 -21.86 9.06 -26.02
C MET A 565 -21.39 9.78 -24.74
N THR A 566 -21.99 10.92 -24.40
CA THR A 566 -21.61 11.77 -23.26
C THR A 566 -22.66 11.76 -22.14
N ASN A 567 -23.52 10.75 -22.09
CA ASN A 567 -24.59 10.61 -21.08
C ASN A 567 -24.58 9.20 -20.48
N GLY A 568 -23.38 8.65 -20.27
CA GLY A 568 -23.20 7.26 -19.86
C GLY A 568 -23.38 6.23 -20.98
N GLY A 569 -23.23 4.97 -20.61
CA GLY A 569 -23.15 3.86 -21.55
C GLY A 569 -23.59 2.54 -20.93
N ARG A 570 -23.19 1.43 -21.55
CA ARG A 570 -23.39 0.12 -20.91
C ARG A 570 -22.39 -0.01 -19.77
N VAL A 571 -22.84 -0.61 -18.68
CA VAL A 571 -22.00 -1.09 -17.56
C VAL A 571 -20.83 -1.93 -18.11
N VAL A 572 -19.60 -1.53 -17.77
CA VAL A 572 -18.34 -2.19 -18.16
C VAL A 572 -17.96 -3.26 -17.14
N TRP A 573 -18.18 -3.00 -15.84
CA TRP A 573 -17.79 -3.89 -14.75
C TRP A 573 -19.02 -4.39 -13.98
N PRO A 574 -19.84 -5.29 -14.54
CA PRO A 574 -21.07 -5.74 -13.88
C PRO A 574 -20.86 -6.55 -12.59
N GLU A 575 -19.61 -6.88 -12.26
CA GLU A 575 -19.27 -7.63 -11.05
C GLU A 575 -19.54 -6.82 -9.78
N GLU A 576 -20.22 -7.45 -8.84
CA GLU A 576 -20.21 -7.04 -7.43
C GLU A 576 -19.57 -8.16 -6.62
N VAL A 577 -18.43 -7.87 -5.99
CA VAL A 577 -17.70 -8.86 -5.19
C VAL A 577 -18.14 -8.76 -3.74
N LYS A 578 -18.48 -9.90 -3.14
CA LYS A 578 -18.89 -9.97 -1.74
C LYS A 578 -17.76 -10.50 -0.86
N THR A 579 -17.52 -9.82 0.26
CA THR A 579 -16.55 -10.27 1.27
C THR A 579 -17.13 -10.19 2.67
N VAL A 580 -16.48 -10.88 3.61
CA VAL A 580 -16.85 -10.92 5.03
C VAL A 580 -15.65 -10.44 5.83
N GLY A 581 -15.82 -9.39 6.63
CA GLY A 581 -14.81 -8.87 7.54
C GLY A 581 -14.68 -9.69 8.83
N THR A 582 -13.71 -9.34 9.67
CA THR A 582 -13.51 -9.92 11.00
C THR A 582 -13.54 -8.83 12.07
N LEU A 583 -14.15 -9.13 13.22
CA LEU A 583 -14.16 -8.22 14.36
C LEU A 583 -12.90 -8.40 15.21
N GLY A 584 -12.34 -7.30 15.70
CA GLY A 584 -11.14 -7.28 16.53
C GLY A 584 -11.35 -7.98 17.88
N LEU A 585 -10.27 -8.56 18.39
CA LEU A 585 -10.27 -9.39 19.61
C LEU A 585 -9.56 -8.72 20.79
N GLU A 586 -9.15 -7.47 20.65
CA GLU A 586 -8.40 -6.76 21.68
C GLU A 586 -9.24 -6.55 22.95
N LYS A 587 -8.59 -6.67 24.11
CA LYS A 587 -9.26 -6.58 25.43
C LYS A 587 -9.66 -5.15 25.78
N GLY A 588 -8.87 -4.15 25.38
CA GLY A 588 -9.10 -2.72 25.66
C GLY A 588 -10.41 -2.18 25.07
N GLY A 589 -10.71 -0.92 25.34
CA GLY A 589 -11.93 -0.24 24.86
C GLY A 589 -11.95 0.05 23.37
N TYR A 590 -10.79 0.04 22.70
CA TYR A 590 -10.68 0.09 21.25
C TYR A 590 -10.23 -1.27 20.70
N VAL A 591 -10.84 -1.67 19.60
CA VAL A 591 -10.51 -2.90 18.85
C VAL A 591 -10.30 -2.58 17.38
N LEU A 592 -9.62 -3.49 16.69
CA LEU A 592 -9.32 -3.34 15.27
C LEU A 592 -10.08 -4.37 14.43
N ASP A 593 -11.18 -3.94 13.81
CA ASP A 593 -11.91 -4.77 12.87
C ASP A 593 -11.26 -4.72 11.48
N THR A 594 -11.30 -5.81 10.73
CA THR A 594 -10.70 -5.91 9.39
C THR A 594 -11.77 -6.03 8.32
N LEU A 595 -11.76 -5.12 7.35
CA LEU A 595 -12.59 -5.21 6.16
C LEU A 595 -11.82 -6.03 5.13
N THR A 596 -12.32 -7.23 4.86
CA THR A 596 -11.66 -8.16 3.96
C THR A 596 -11.71 -7.63 2.52
N LEU A 597 -10.54 -7.43 1.93
CA LEU A 597 -10.39 -7.10 0.51
C LEU A 597 -10.78 -8.30 -0.37
N PRO A 598 -11.25 -8.09 -1.61
CA PRO A 598 -11.42 -9.17 -2.57
C PRO A 598 -10.12 -9.92 -2.86
N ASP A 599 -10.11 -11.25 -2.71
CA ASP A 599 -8.93 -12.09 -2.99
C ASP A 599 -8.67 -12.22 -4.51
N ALA A 600 -9.73 -12.07 -5.31
CA ALA A 600 -9.69 -12.08 -6.78
C ALA A 600 -10.86 -11.24 -7.32
N THR A 601 -10.68 -10.70 -8.52
CA THR A 601 -11.71 -9.97 -9.28
C THR A 601 -11.59 -10.38 -10.75
N MET A 602 -12.65 -10.25 -11.55
CA MET A 602 -12.56 -10.51 -12.99
C MET A 602 -11.55 -9.58 -13.69
N SER A 603 -11.30 -8.41 -13.12
CA SER A 603 -10.34 -7.42 -13.64
C SER A 603 -8.89 -7.63 -13.16
N ASN A 604 -8.60 -8.65 -12.35
CA ASN A 604 -7.29 -8.87 -11.71
C ASN A 604 -6.75 -7.61 -11.02
N THR A 605 -7.63 -6.88 -10.33
CA THR A 605 -7.25 -5.66 -9.62
C THR A 605 -6.33 -5.98 -8.45
N TRP A 606 -5.24 -5.23 -8.36
CA TRP A 606 -4.34 -5.29 -7.22
C TRP A 606 -4.74 -4.24 -6.17
N PHE A 607 -5.33 -4.68 -5.06
CA PHE A 607 -5.89 -3.84 -4.00
C PHE A 607 -4.82 -3.20 -3.08
N ARG A 608 -3.86 -2.48 -3.67
CA ARG A 608 -2.98 -1.57 -2.92
C ARG A 608 -3.73 -0.28 -2.64
N THR A 609 -4.58 -0.35 -1.63
CA THR A 609 -5.48 0.72 -1.21
C THR A 609 -4.68 1.93 -0.72
N SER A 610 -4.90 3.09 -1.33
CA SER A 610 -4.07 4.30 -1.09
C SER A 610 -4.84 5.43 -0.38
N ALA A 611 -6.16 5.49 -0.57
CA ALA A 611 -7.03 6.48 0.07
C ALA A 611 -8.46 5.95 0.22
N LEU A 612 -9.19 6.52 1.19
CA LEU A 612 -10.62 6.28 1.37
C LEU A 612 -11.36 7.54 1.81
N ASP A 613 -12.67 7.56 1.59
CA ASP A 613 -13.61 8.52 2.17
C ASP A 613 -15.04 7.96 2.18
N PHE A 614 -16.00 8.69 2.73
CA PHE A 614 -17.38 8.21 2.88
C PHE A 614 -18.40 9.14 2.23
N PHE A 615 -19.42 8.53 1.63
CA PHE A 615 -20.69 9.20 1.39
C PHE A 615 -21.43 9.42 2.71
N SER A 616 -22.37 10.36 2.73
CA SER A 616 -23.20 10.66 3.91
C SER A 616 -24.07 9.47 4.37
N ASP A 617 -24.34 8.51 3.48
CA ASP A 617 -25.08 7.28 3.76
C ASP A 617 -24.21 6.14 4.33
N GLY A 618 -22.90 6.37 4.52
CA GLY A 618 -21.95 5.41 5.07
C GLY A 618 -21.35 4.44 4.06
N ARG A 619 -21.72 4.52 2.76
CA ARG A 619 -20.95 3.84 1.71
C ARG A 619 -19.53 4.42 1.66
N MET A 620 -18.55 3.55 1.56
CA MET A 620 -17.14 3.92 1.50
C MET A 620 -16.66 3.99 0.06
N VAL A 621 -15.83 4.97 -0.26
CA VAL A 621 -15.10 5.09 -1.52
C VAL A 621 -13.65 4.76 -1.25
N VAL A 622 -13.02 3.91 -2.07
CA VAL A 622 -11.63 3.47 -1.90
C VAL A 622 -10.87 3.63 -3.20
N ALA A 623 -9.73 4.32 -3.16
CA ALA A 623 -8.79 4.38 -4.27
C ALA A 623 -7.67 3.34 -4.12
N THR A 624 -7.18 2.84 -5.25
CA THR A 624 -5.96 2.02 -5.32
C THR A 624 -4.83 2.82 -5.97
N TYR A 625 -3.60 2.59 -5.52
CA TYR A 625 -2.40 3.13 -6.17
C TYR A 625 -2.32 2.72 -7.66
N GLY A 626 -2.90 1.56 -8.01
CA GLY A 626 -2.96 1.05 -9.38
C GLY A 626 -3.94 1.80 -10.31
N GLY A 627 -4.69 2.79 -9.83
CA GLY A 627 -5.55 3.63 -10.67
C GLY A 627 -7.05 3.34 -10.62
N ASP A 628 -7.54 2.57 -9.64
CA ASP A 628 -8.97 2.25 -9.52
C ASP A 628 -9.64 3.03 -8.39
N VAL A 629 -10.95 3.19 -8.53
CA VAL A 629 -11.86 3.61 -7.45
C VAL A 629 -12.96 2.57 -7.29
N TRP A 630 -13.26 2.21 -6.04
CA TRP A 630 -14.27 1.23 -5.66
C TRP A 630 -15.27 1.85 -4.69
N ILE A 631 -16.55 1.52 -4.86
CA ILE A 631 -17.59 1.78 -3.87
C ILE A 631 -17.79 0.50 -3.05
N VAL A 632 -17.75 0.64 -1.72
CA VAL A 632 -17.99 -0.43 -0.77
C VAL A 632 -19.26 -0.13 0.01
N SER A 633 -20.26 -0.99 -0.14
CA SER A 633 -21.52 -0.92 0.61
C SER A 633 -21.64 -2.08 1.60
N GLY A 634 -22.62 -2.00 2.51
CA GLY A 634 -22.78 -3.00 3.58
C GLY A 634 -21.74 -2.87 4.71
N VAL A 635 -21.09 -1.71 4.81
CA VAL A 635 -20.18 -1.36 5.90
C VAL A 635 -21.02 -1.07 7.15
N ASP A 636 -21.27 -2.11 7.95
CA ASP A 636 -22.05 -2.05 9.18
C ASP A 636 -21.26 -2.54 10.41
N GLU A 637 -21.92 -2.63 11.56
CA GLU A 637 -21.28 -3.14 12.79
C GLU A 637 -20.76 -4.58 12.62
N SER A 638 -21.47 -5.41 11.85
CA SER A 638 -21.20 -6.83 11.69
C SER A 638 -20.12 -7.15 10.65
N LEU A 639 -19.97 -6.33 9.61
CA LEU A 639 -19.09 -6.57 8.45
C LEU A 639 -19.37 -7.90 7.73
N LEU A 640 -20.61 -8.40 7.74
CA LEU A 640 -20.96 -9.73 7.18
C LEU A 640 -21.32 -9.72 5.69
N ASP A 641 -21.66 -8.58 5.09
CA ASP A 641 -22.03 -8.47 3.67
C ASP A 641 -21.39 -7.23 3.04
N LEU A 642 -20.06 -7.18 3.03
CA LEU A 642 -19.31 -6.13 2.33
C LEU A 642 -19.45 -6.37 0.83
N ARG A 643 -19.91 -5.36 0.09
CA ARG A 643 -20.14 -5.44 -1.35
C ARG A 643 -19.30 -4.41 -2.07
N TRP A 644 -18.42 -4.88 -2.96
CA TRP A 644 -17.44 -4.09 -3.69
C TRP A 644 -17.87 -3.97 -5.14
N LYS A 645 -18.09 -2.73 -5.58
CA LYS A 645 -18.39 -2.38 -6.98
C LYS A 645 -17.29 -1.46 -7.49
N ARG A 646 -16.64 -1.83 -8.60
CA ARG A 646 -15.66 -0.96 -9.26
C ARG A 646 -16.39 0.22 -9.86
N PHE A 647 -15.94 1.42 -9.55
CA PHE A 647 -16.54 2.68 -9.99
C PHE A 647 -15.74 3.32 -11.11
N ALA A 648 -14.42 3.33 -10.99
CA ALA A 648 -13.54 3.94 -11.97
C ALA A 648 -12.22 3.17 -12.12
N ALA A 649 -11.55 3.37 -13.26
CA ALA A 649 -10.25 2.77 -13.58
C ALA A 649 -9.37 3.74 -14.39
N GLY A 650 -8.11 3.36 -14.62
CA GLY A 650 -7.23 4.10 -15.54
C GLY A 650 -6.68 5.43 -15.01
N LEU A 651 -6.83 5.70 -13.70
CA LEU A 651 -6.31 6.92 -13.07
C LEU A 651 -4.79 6.84 -12.83
N TYR A 652 -4.12 8.00 -12.79
CA TYR A 652 -2.66 8.07 -12.68
C TYR A 652 -2.20 8.21 -11.22
N GLU A 653 -1.78 7.09 -10.62
CA GLU A 653 -1.24 6.99 -9.24
C GLU A 653 -2.07 7.73 -8.17
N PRO A 654 -3.33 7.32 -7.90
CA PRO A 654 -4.19 7.96 -6.90
C PRO A 654 -3.62 7.87 -5.48
N PHE A 655 -3.42 9.00 -4.80
CA PHE A 655 -2.95 9.07 -3.40
C PHE A 655 -3.73 10.04 -2.50
N GLY A 656 -4.81 10.61 -3.02
CA GLY A 656 -5.75 11.46 -2.30
C GLY A 656 -7.17 11.24 -2.78
N LEU A 657 -8.13 11.26 -1.85
CA LEU A 657 -9.54 11.08 -2.15
C LEU A 657 -10.39 11.91 -1.18
N LYS A 658 -11.40 12.59 -1.71
CA LYS A 658 -12.45 13.27 -0.96
C LYS A 658 -13.83 13.10 -1.61
N VAL A 659 -14.85 12.90 -0.78
CA VAL A 659 -16.25 13.03 -1.17
C VAL A 659 -16.75 14.39 -0.71
N VAL A 660 -17.14 15.26 -1.64
CA VAL A 660 -17.64 16.61 -1.35
C VAL A 660 -19.01 16.74 -2.00
N ASP A 661 -20.04 17.02 -1.21
CA ASP A 661 -21.42 17.13 -1.68
C ASP A 661 -21.92 15.91 -2.48
N GLY A 662 -21.43 14.71 -2.13
CA GLY A 662 -21.76 13.45 -2.81
C GLY A 662 -20.95 13.18 -4.08
N GLU A 663 -20.03 14.08 -4.45
CA GLU A 663 -19.16 13.95 -5.62
C GLU A 663 -17.78 13.44 -5.23
N ILE A 664 -17.17 12.59 -6.07
CA ILE A 664 -15.87 11.98 -5.78
C ILE A 664 -14.75 12.78 -6.48
N TYR A 665 -13.79 13.26 -5.68
CA TYR A 665 -12.56 13.91 -6.14
C TYR A 665 -11.35 13.05 -5.80
N VAL A 666 -10.45 12.88 -6.76
CA VAL A 666 -9.26 12.04 -6.64
C VAL A 666 -8.01 12.82 -7.03
N THR A 667 -7.06 12.95 -6.11
CA THR A 667 -5.72 13.49 -6.41
C THR A 667 -4.93 12.43 -7.15
N CYS A 668 -4.63 12.70 -8.42
CA CYS A 668 -3.70 11.96 -9.26
C CYS A 668 -2.39 12.75 -9.42
N LYS A 669 -1.38 12.12 -10.01
CA LYS A 669 -0.08 12.76 -10.25
C LYS A 669 -0.14 13.92 -11.25
N ASP A 670 -1.06 13.83 -12.21
CA ASP A 670 -1.26 14.78 -13.30
C ASP A 670 -2.36 15.82 -13.05
N MET A 671 -3.35 15.51 -12.21
CA MET A 671 -4.50 16.41 -11.94
C MET A 671 -5.33 15.97 -10.73
N ILE A 672 -6.21 16.86 -10.26
CA ILE A 672 -7.38 16.45 -9.48
C ILE A 672 -8.47 16.03 -10.48
N THR A 673 -8.95 14.80 -10.36
CA THR A 673 -10.02 14.24 -11.20
C THR A 673 -11.33 14.24 -10.44
N LYS A 674 -12.39 14.82 -11.02
CA LYS A 674 -13.76 14.65 -10.52
C LYS A 674 -14.45 13.55 -11.31
N LEU A 675 -15.03 12.58 -10.63
CA LEU A 675 -15.68 11.42 -11.23
C LEU A 675 -17.19 11.57 -11.18
N HIS A 676 -17.86 11.43 -12.32
CA HIS A 676 -19.30 11.57 -12.46
C HIS A 676 -19.92 10.26 -12.95
N ASP A 677 -20.98 9.84 -12.29
CA ASP A 677 -21.90 8.78 -12.73
C ASP A 677 -23.14 9.46 -13.31
N GLN A 678 -23.20 9.59 -14.64
CA GLN A 678 -24.20 10.46 -15.28
C GLN A 678 -25.52 9.74 -15.53
N ASP A 679 -25.47 8.41 -15.65
CA ASP A 679 -26.64 7.57 -15.89
C ASP A 679 -27.09 6.77 -14.65
N GLU A 680 -26.44 7.00 -13.50
CA GLU A 680 -26.68 6.38 -12.20
C GLU A 680 -26.53 4.85 -12.23
N ASN A 681 -25.65 4.33 -13.08
CA ASN A 681 -25.43 2.88 -13.23
C ASN A 681 -24.42 2.30 -12.22
N GLY A 682 -23.78 3.15 -11.40
CA GLY A 682 -22.76 2.77 -10.42
C GLY A 682 -21.34 2.71 -10.99
N GLU A 683 -21.06 3.37 -12.11
CA GLU A 683 -19.74 3.55 -12.74
C GLU A 683 -19.54 5.01 -13.14
N ALA A 684 -18.29 5.46 -13.17
CA ALA A 684 -17.95 6.79 -13.66
C ALA A 684 -17.98 6.80 -15.20
N ASP A 685 -18.79 7.69 -15.77
CA ASP A 685 -18.89 7.92 -17.22
C ASP A 685 -18.18 9.18 -17.66
N PHE A 686 -17.94 10.14 -16.76
CA PHE A 686 -17.15 11.34 -17.07
C PHE A 686 -16.05 11.53 -16.04
N TYR A 687 -14.83 11.57 -16.54
CA TYR A 687 -13.60 11.78 -15.79
C TYR A 687 -13.15 13.21 -16.06
N GLU A 688 -13.65 14.14 -15.26
CA GLU A 688 -13.40 15.56 -15.42
C GLU A 688 -11.99 15.92 -14.94
N CYS A 689 -11.26 16.66 -15.76
CA CYS A 689 -10.05 17.37 -15.34
C CYS A 689 -10.48 18.59 -14.52
N PHE A 690 -10.71 18.40 -13.22
CA PHE A 690 -11.14 19.48 -12.33
C PHE A 690 -10.04 20.53 -12.12
N SER A 691 -8.79 20.08 -11.97
CA SER A 691 -7.62 20.95 -11.89
C SER A 691 -6.38 20.22 -12.41
N ALA A 692 -5.87 20.64 -13.57
CA ALA A 692 -4.62 20.14 -14.13
C ALA A 692 -3.41 20.58 -13.29
N ASP A 693 -2.43 19.70 -13.13
CA ASP A 693 -1.16 20.06 -12.51
C ASP A 693 -0.25 20.79 -13.51
N THR A 694 0.42 21.84 -13.06
CA THR A 694 1.24 22.70 -13.92
C THR A 694 2.66 22.16 -14.15
N ASP A 695 3.05 21.11 -13.43
CA ASP A 695 4.38 20.52 -13.52
C ASP A 695 4.37 19.07 -13.01
N VAL A 696 4.08 18.16 -13.93
CA VAL A 696 3.94 16.73 -13.66
C VAL A 696 5.30 16.04 -13.71
N SER A 697 5.72 15.47 -12.59
CA SER A 697 6.99 14.73 -12.51
C SER A 697 6.89 13.37 -13.19
N VAL A 698 7.92 12.96 -13.95
CA VAL A 698 7.99 11.62 -14.57
C VAL A 698 8.62 10.56 -13.65
N ASN A 699 9.05 10.96 -12.45
CA ASN A 699 9.76 10.08 -11.53
C ASN A 699 8.84 9.27 -10.63
N PHE A 700 9.21 8.00 -10.39
CA PHE A 700 8.41 7.06 -9.62
C PHE A 700 8.21 7.44 -8.14
N HIS A 701 9.07 8.31 -7.59
CA HIS A 701 9.05 8.69 -6.17
C HIS A 701 8.46 10.10 -5.94
N ALA A 702 7.82 10.67 -6.97
CA ALA A 702 7.32 12.03 -7.00
C ALA A 702 5.79 12.07 -6.97
N PHE A 703 5.21 11.74 -5.82
CA PHE A 703 3.76 11.62 -5.66
C PHE A 703 3.09 12.96 -5.36
N ASN A 704 1.81 13.05 -5.73
CA ASN A 704 0.86 14.02 -5.19
C ASN A 704 0.03 13.32 -4.10
N PHE A 705 0.29 13.65 -2.85
CA PHE A 705 -0.29 13.04 -1.68
C PHE A 705 -1.52 13.77 -1.16
N ASP A 706 -2.47 12.97 -0.69
CA ASP A 706 -3.64 13.37 0.08
C ASP A 706 -4.59 14.31 -0.68
N LEU A 707 -5.75 14.53 -0.08
CA LEU A 707 -6.70 15.54 -0.51
C LEU A 707 -7.49 15.98 0.72
N GLN A 708 -7.39 17.25 1.06
CA GLN A 708 -8.16 17.85 2.15
C GLN A 708 -8.98 19.02 1.63
N THR A 709 -10.07 19.34 2.32
CA THR A 709 -10.91 20.48 2.00
C THR A 709 -11.08 21.37 3.21
N ASP A 710 -11.18 22.69 3.00
CA ASP A 710 -11.61 23.63 4.03
C ASP A 710 -13.12 23.95 3.91
N GLU A 711 -13.64 24.72 4.85
CA GLU A 711 -15.06 25.12 4.88
C GLU A 711 -15.46 26.04 3.71
N GLU A 712 -14.49 26.69 3.06
CA GLU A 712 -14.71 27.51 1.87
C GLU A 712 -14.80 26.64 0.60
N GLY A 713 -14.55 25.33 0.70
CA GLY A 713 -14.56 24.38 -0.40
C GLY A 713 -13.24 24.34 -1.19
N ASN A 714 -12.16 24.94 -0.69
CA ASN A 714 -10.85 24.84 -1.34
C ASN A 714 -10.25 23.45 -1.11
N PHE A 715 -9.44 22.98 -2.05
CA PHE A 715 -8.74 21.71 -1.95
C PHE A 715 -7.26 21.91 -1.62
N TYR A 716 -6.67 20.99 -0.86
CA TYR A 716 -5.27 20.97 -0.51
C TYR A 716 -4.65 19.60 -0.78
N TYR A 717 -3.49 19.59 -1.41
CA TYR A 717 -2.67 18.38 -1.62
C TYR A 717 -1.19 18.71 -1.51
N SER A 718 -0.38 17.69 -1.23
CA SER A 718 1.07 17.86 -1.04
C SER A 718 1.88 17.16 -2.11
N LYS A 719 2.94 17.79 -2.59
CA LYS A 719 3.91 17.19 -3.51
C LYS A 719 5.16 16.70 -2.79
N SER A 720 5.70 15.56 -3.25
CA SER A 720 7.05 15.12 -2.86
C SER A 720 8.10 16.20 -3.14
N GLY A 721 9.04 16.34 -2.21
CA GLY A 721 10.30 17.05 -2.43
C GLY A 721 11.38 16.13 -2.98
N HIS A 722 11.68 15.08 -2.23
CA HIS A 722 12.69 14.08 -2.57
C HIS A 722 12.25 13.18 -3.72
N GLY A 723 13.08 13.10 -4.76
CA GLY A 723 12.83 12.27 -5.93
C GLY A 723 11.98 12.94 -7.01
N ALA A 724 11.52 14.18 -6.79
CA ALA A 724 10.81 14.98 -7.78
C ALA A 724 11.79 15.74 -8.70
N ASP A 725 11.44 15.82 -9.98
CA ASP A 725 12.10 16.65 -11.00
C ASP A 725 11.30 17.91 -11.34
N SER A 726 10.25 18.22 -10.57
CA SER A 726 9.49 19.46 -10.67
C SER A 726 10.35 20.68 -10.32
N ASP A 727 9.95 21.85 -10.81
CA ASP A 727 10.56 23.16 -10.57
C ASP A 727 10.34 23.62 -9.12
N LEU A 728 9.19 23.26 -8.54
CA LEU A 728 8.82 23.56 -7.15
C LEU A 728 8.51 22.26 -6.37
N PRO A 729 9.54 21.47 -6.02
CA PRO A 729 9.38 20.24 -5.25
C PRO A 729 9.09 20.54 -3.76
N GLY A 730 8.36 19.67 -3.06
CA GLY A 730 8.17 19.76 -1.61
C GLY A 730 7.22 20.88 -1.18
N VAL A 731 6.04 20.92 -1.81
CA VAL A 731 5.07 22.02 -1.72
C VAL A 731 3.68 21.50 -1.37
N VAL A 732 2.95 22.25 -0.54
CA VAL A 732 1.50 22.09 -0.39
C VAL A 732 0.80 23.15 -1.23
N PHE A 733 -0.10 22.72 -2.10
CA PHE A 733 -0.93 23.60 -2.93
C PHE A 733 -2.31 23.79 -2.32
N LYS A 734 -2.87 25.00 -2.48
CA LYS A 734 -4.29 25.30 -2.28
C LYS A 734 -4.93 25.54 -3.64
N ILE A 735 -6.04 24.86 -3.91
CA ILE A 735 -6.83 24.96 -5.14
C ILE A 735 -8.19 25.54 -4.79
N SER A 736 -8.65 26.52 -5.57
CA SER A 736 -9.97 27.13 -5.39
C SER A 736 -11.12 26.12 -5.56
N PRO A 737 -12.33 26.42 -5.03
CA PRO A 737 -13.46 25.49 -5.11
C PRO A 737 -13.94 25.21 -6.53
N ASP A 738 -13.59 26.07 -7.50
CA ASP A 738 -13.88 25.91 -8.92
C ASP A 738 -12.75 25.19 -9.69
N GLY A 739 -11.66 24.83 -9.03
CA GLY A 739 -10.52 24.14 -9.64
C GLY A 739 -9.59 25.02 -10.47
N LYS A 740 -9.89 26.31 -10.65
CA LYS A 740 -9.22 27.18 -11.65
C LYS A 740 -8.03 27.95 -11.13
N HIS A 741 -7.94 28.17 -9.82
CA HIS A 741 -6.85 28.92 -9.21
C HIS A 741 -6.04 28.01 -8.30
N ARG A 742 -4.73 28.05 -8.49
CA ARG A 742 -3.75 27.29 -7.72
C ARG A 742 -2.76 28.25 -7.09
N GLU A 743 -2.59 28.15 -5.77
CA GLU A 743 -1.59 28.90 -5.03
C GLU A 743 -0.67 27.99 -4.23
N VAL A 744 0.61 28.40 -4.11
CA VAL A 744 1.56 27.79 -3.18
C VAL A 744 1.13 28.19 -1.77
N PHE A 745 0.72 27.21 -0.96
CA PHE A 745 0.31 27.46 0.41
C PHE A 745 1.53 27.46 1.35
N SER A 746 2.37 26.43 1.28
CA SER A 746 3.60 26.31 2.08
C SER A 746 4.64 25.43 1.39
N THR A 747 5.89 25.49 1.86
CA THR A 747 7.04 24.83 1.22
C THR A 747 7.94 24.14 2.25
N GLY A 748 8.92 23.39 1.76
CA GLY A 748 9.97 22.80 2.60
C GLY A 748 9.63 21.42 3.12
N PHE A 749 9.00 20.59 2.30
CA PHE A 749 8.70 19.19 2.63
C PHE A 749 9.53 18.20 1.83
N ARG A 750 9.96 17.11 2.46
CA ARG A 750 10.76 16.06 1.83
C ARG A 750 9.89 14.99 1.17
N THR A 751 9.12 14.26 1.94
CA THR A 751 8.17 13.23 1.49
C THR A 751 6.91 13.33 2.35
N PRO A 752 6.08 14.35 2.10
CA PRO A 752 4.94 14.68 2.93
C PRO A 752 3.72 13.81 2.64
N ASN A 753 3.80 12.53 3.00
CA ASN A 753 2.77 11.55 2.67
C ASN A 753 1.42 11.88 3.32
N GLY A 754 1.39 12.49 4.50
CA GLY A 754 0.16 12.67 5.27
C GLY A 754 -0.30 14.11 5.40
N MET A 755 -1.59 14.36 5.21
CA MET A 755 -2.25 15.62 5.58
C MET A 755 -3.43 15.37 6.52
N GLY A 756 -3.87 16.44 7.17
CA GLY A 756 -5.09 16.48 7.96
C GLY A 756 -5.52 17.92 8.20
N ALA A 757 -6.48 18.08 9.10
CA ALA A 757 -6.96 19.37 9.56
C ALA A 757 -7.33 19.26 11.04
N ILE A 758 -7.09 20.33 11.79
CA ILE A 758 -7.53 20.50 13.19
C ILE A 758 -8.40 21.74 13.30
N PRO A 759 -9.27 21.86 14.32
CA PRO A 759 -9.98 23.10 14.61
C PRO A 759 -9.02 24.29 14.77
N GLY A 760 -9.44 25.45 14.26
CA GLY A 760 -8.75 26.72 14.42
C GLY A 760 -9.21 27.50 15.67
N ASP A 761 -8.49 28.58 15.97
CA ASP A 761 -8.70 29.40 17.17
C ASP A 761 -9.91 30.34 17.05
N ASP A 762 -10.31 30.63 15.81
CA ASP A 762 -11.49 31.43 15.46
C ASP A 762 -12.66 30.48 15.17
N SER A 763 -13.89 30.85 15.54
CA SER A 763 -15.08 29.98 15.46
C SER A 763 -15.46 29.47 14.05
N ASN A 764 -14.69 29.79 13.00
CA ASN A 764 -15.02 29.57 11.59
C ASN A 764 -13.81 29.12 10.74
N GLY A 765 -12.89 28.30 11.26
CA GLY A 765 -11.80 27.79 10.41
C GLY A 765 -11.05 26.57 10.94
N PHE A 766 -10.42 25.82 10.04
CA PHE A 766 -9.51 24.73 10.35
C PHE A 766 -8.05 25.12 10.06
N ARG A 767 -7.09 24.58 10.82
CA ARG A 767 -5.65 24.64 10.55
C ARG A 767 -5.22 23.35 9.85
N ILE A 768 -4.67 23.45 8.65
CA ILE A 768 -4.17 22.29 7.90
C ILE A 768 -2.93 21.73 8.60
N THR A 769 -2.84 20.40 8.72
CA THR A 769 -1.64 19.71 9.18
C THR A 769 -0.99 18.93 8.06
N ASN A 770 0.33 18.76 8.13
CA ASN A 770 1.07 17.90 7.22
C ASN A 770 2.24 17.22 7.95
N SER A 771 2.39 15.93 7.74
CA SER A 771 3.51 15.16 8.27
C SER A 771 4.56 14.88 7.21
N ASP A 772 5.82 14.87 7.63
CA ASP A 772 6.96 14.66 6.75
C ASP A 772 7.91 13.58 7.29
N ASN A 773 8.57 12.89 6.37
CA ASN A 773 9.40 11.72 6.66
C ASN A 773 10.86 12.12 6.86
N GLN A 774 11.51 11.54 7.87
CA GLN A 774 12.94 11.70 8.12
C GLN A 774 13.80 11.52 6.85
N GLY A 775 14.81 12.36 6.70
CA GLY A 775 15.86 12.22 5.69
C GLY A 775 16.73 13.47 5.60
N GLN A 776 17.22 13.82 4.42
CA GLN A 776 18.02 15.04 4.24
C GLN A 776 17.22 16.26 4.68
N TRP A 777 17.82 17.15 5.48
CA TRP A 777 17.15 18.36 6.00
C TRP A 777 15.88 18.12 6.84
N THR A 778 15.59 16.86 7.15
CA THR A 778 14.42 16.44 7.94
C THR A 778 14.94 15.52 9.04
N PRO A 779 15.37 16.07 10.19
CA PRO A 779 16.16 15.35 11.19
C PRO A 779 15.49 14.10 11.76
N ALA A 780 14.18 14.19 11.97
CA ALA A 780 13.29 13.11 12.37
C ALA A 780 11.95 13.29 11.63
N SER A 781 11.08 12.28 11.67
CA SER A 781 9.71 12.43 11.17
C SER A 781 8.98 13.47 12.03
N LYS A 782 7.97 14.14 11.47
CA LYS A 782 7.29 15.22 12.19
C LYS A 782 5.88 15.47 11.69
N ILE A 783 5.08 16.13 12.51
CA ILE A 783 3.78 16.70 12.13
C ILE A 783 3.88 18.22 12.27
N ASN A 784 3.39 18.94 11.28
CA ASN A 784 3.43 20.41 11.22
C ASN A 784 2.01 20.96 11.20
N VAL A 785 1.77 22.10 11.85
CA VAL A 785 0.59 22.95 11.61
C VAL A 785 0.96 24.00 10.57
N LEU A 786 0.23 24.02 9.46
CA LEU A 786 0.58 24.79 8.29
C LEU A 786 0.16 26.26 8.38
N LYS A 787 1.05 27.15 7.93
CA LYS A 787 0.80 28.59 7.79
C LYS A 787 1.05 28.98 6.33
N LYS A 788 0.25 29.91 5.82
CA LYS A 788 0.47 30.48 4.48
C LYS A 788 1.86 31.11 4.39
N GLY A 789 2.65 30.69 3.41
CA GLY A 789 4.04 31.11 3.21
C GLY A 789 5.06 30.44 4.15
N GLY A 790 4.65 29.47 4.98
CA GLY A 790 5.54 28.76 5.90
C GLY A 790 6.58 27.89 5.19
N PHE A 791 7.72 27.69 5.86
CA PHE A 791 8.81 26.85 5.41
C PHE A 791 9.13 25.78 6.45
N TYR A 792 8.99 24.50 6.07
CA TYR A 792 9.06 23.37 6.99
C TYR A 792 10.37 22.58 6.90
N GLY A 793 11.46 23.21 6.47
CA GLY A 793 12.82 22.74 6.75
C GLY A 793 13.51 21.95 5.65
N TRP A 794 12.81 21.28 4.74
CA TRP A 794 13.48 20.56 3.64
C TRP A 794 14.04 21.51 2.57
N VAL A 795 15.26 21.25 2.11
CA VAL A 795 15.96 22.05 1.08
C VAL A 795 16.41 21.15 -0.08
N PRO A 796 16.20 21.52 -1.35
CA PRO A 796 16.54 20.69 -2.51
C PRO A 796 18.06 20.72 -2.82
N THR A 797 18.86 20.05 -1.98
CA THR A 797 20.34 20.00 -2.13
C THR A 797 20.87 18.63 -2.56
N TYR A 798 20.01 17.73 -3.03
CA TYR A 798 20.38 16.38 -3.45
C TYR A 798 19.66 16.02 -4.75
N SER A 799 20.39 15.47 -5.71
CA SER A 799 19.87 14.97 -6.99
C SER A 799 20.58 13.69 -7.39
N ILE A 800 19.92 12.91 -8.26
CA ILE A 800 20.54 11.79 -8.98
C ILE A 800 20.53 12.15 -10.47
N PRO A 801 21.68 12.42 -11.10
CA PRO A 801 21.72 12.85 -12.50
C PRO A 801 21.00 11.89 -13.45
N GLY A 802 20.21 12.42 -14.39
CA GLY A 802 19.38 11.66 -15.33
C GLY A 802 18.22 10.87 -14.73
N MET A 803 18.06 10.91 -13.40
CA MET A 803 16.97 10.25 -12.69
C MET A 803 16.15 11.27 -11.90
N TRP A 804 16.72 11.92 -10.89
CA TRP A 804 16.04 12.83 -9.96
C TRP A 804 16.73 14.20 -9.97
N GLU A 805 16.51 14.98 -11.02
CA GLU A 805 17.11 16.30 -11.14
C GLU A 805 16.03 17.38 -10.97
N PRO A 806 16.04 18.15 -9.85
CA PRO A 806 15.08 19.22 -9.64
C PRO A 806 15.05 20.21 -10.81
N GLY A 807 13.85 20.65 -11.18
CA GLY A 807 13.59 21.45 -12.37
C GLY A 807 14.07 20.81 -13.68
N GLY A 808 14.04 19.47 -13.77
CA GLY A 808 14.59 18.72 -14.89
C GLY A 808 16.09 18.94 -15.13
N GLY A 809 16.86 19.27 -14.10
CA GLY A 809 18.31 19.55 -14.21
C GLY A 809 18.67 21.01 -14.48
N THR A 810 17.67 21.89 -14.60
CA THR A 810 17.91 23.35 -14.73
C THR A 810 18.30 23.99 -13.40
N ILE A 811 17.92 23.39 -12.27
CA ILE A 811 18.25 23.89 -10.94
C ILE A 811 19.65 23.41 -10.54
N ASP A 812 20.59 24.35 -10.40
CA ASP A 812 21.91 24.08 -9.83
C ASP A 812 21.80 23.92 -8.30
N ILE A 813 21.61 22.68 -7.86
CA ILE A 813 21.46 22.32 -6.44
C ILE A 813 22.65 22.73 -5.56
N THR A 814 23.82 22.98 -6.15
CA THR A 814 25.01 23.41 -5.40
C THR A 814 24.96 24.90 -5.03
N LYS A 815 24.10 25.66 -5.69
CA LYS A 815 23.87 27.09 -5.44
C LYS A 815 22.63 27.36 -4.58
N VAL A 816 21.81 26.34 -4.32
CA VAL A 816 20.64 26.47 -3.43
C VAL A 816 21.13 26.80 -2.02
N LYS A 817 20.65 27.92 -1.49
CA LYS A 817 20.93 28.35 -0.12
C LYS A 817 19.76 27.97 0.76
N SER A 818 20.05 27.29 1.87
CA SER A 818 19.07 27.08 2.93
C SER A 818 18.72 28.41 3.60
N PRO A 819 17.47 28.61 4.06
CA PRO A 819 17.16 29.63 5.06
C PRO A 819 17.95 29.42 6.36
N ASP A 820 17.98 30.42 7.23
CA ASP A 820 18.66 30.32 8.54
C ASP A 820 17.83 29.54 9.58
N ARG A 821 16.51 29.42 9.35
CA ARG A 821 15.55 28.73 10.23
C ARG A 821 14.35 28.22 9.43
N PHE A 822 13.56 27.35 10.05
CA PHE A 822 12.28 26.86 9.55
C PHE A 822 11.22 26.94 10.64
N ASP A 823 9.94 26.85 10.26
CA ASP A 823 8.82 26.86 11.20
C ASP A 823 8.84 25.57 12.06
N PRO A 824 8.75 25.69 13.41
CA PRO A 824 8.82 24.53 14.28
C PRO A 824 7.61 23.60 14.06
N PRO A 825 7.81 22.27 14.12
CA PRO A 825 6.70 21.33 14.02
C PRO A 825 5.81 21.37 15.26
N LEU A 826 4.61 20.82 15.10
CA LEU A 826 3.72 20.49 16.20
C LEU A 826 4.36 19.45 17.12
N VAL A 827 4.92 18.40 16.52
CA VAL A 827 5.63 17.34 17.23
C VAL A 827 6.65 16.67 16.32
N TRP A 828 7.83 16.38 16.87
CA TRP A 828 8.83 15.49 16.31
C TRP A 828 8.51 14.05 16.71
N MET A 829 8.87 13.11 15.85
CA MET A 829 8.69 11.68 16.06
C MET A 829 10.00 10.98 15.71
N PRO A 830 10.68 10.35 16.69
CA PRO A 830 11.91 9.65 16.42
C PRO A 830 11.66 8.40 15.59
N GLN A 831 12.70 7.89 14.94
CA GLN A 831 12.58 6.85 13.91
C GLN A 831 12.04 5.51 14.46
N GLU A 832 12.35 5.22 15.72
CA GLU A 832 11.80 4.08 16.48
C GLU A 832 10.28 4.19 16.64
N PHE A 833 9.75 5.40 16.83
CA PHE A 833 8.32 5.67 16.96
C PHE A 833 7.63 5.73 15.59
N ASP A 834 8.16 6.53 14.66
CA ASP A 834 7.64 6.62 13.30
C ASP A 834 8.74 6.94 12.27
N ASN A 835 9.06 5.95 11.43
CA ASN A 835 10.07 6.08 10.38
C ASN A 835 9.51 6.61 9.06
N SER A 836 8.18 6.58 8.87
CA SER A 836 7.53 7.02 7.65
C SER A 836 6.07 7.36 7.96
N SER A 837 5.77 8.65 7.97
CA SER A 837 4.50 9.17 8.44
C SER A 837 3.37 8.99 7.42
N GLY A 838 2.16 8.86 7.94
CA GLY A 838 0.90 8.90 7.20
C GLY A 838 0.06 10.13 7.61
N GLY A 839 -1.19 10.19 7.17
CA GLY A 839 -2.12 11.31 7.39
C GLY A 839 -2.56 11.52 8.83
N GLN A 840 -3.28 12.63 9.05
CA GLN A 840 -3.87 12.98 10.33
C GLN A 840 -5.40 13.12 10.20
N LEU A 841 -6.11 12.83 11.28
CA LEU A 841 -7.57 12.89 11.34
C LEU A 841 -8.01 13.48 12.68
N TRP A 842 -8.67 14.63 12.66
CA TRP A 842 -9.43 15.10 13.82
C TRP A 842 -10.72 14.29 13.94
N VAL A 843 -11.04 13.84 15.14
CA VAL A 843 -12.27 13.08 15.42
C VAL A 843 -13.09 13.84 16.44
N ASP A 844 -14.19 14.46 16.03
CA ASP A 844 -15.13 15.19 16.88
C ASP A 844 -16.42 14.39 17.19
N ASP A 845 -16.52 13.16 16.68
CA ASP A 845 -17.68 12.32 16.92
C ASP A 845 -17.63 11.69 18.33
N PRO A 846 -18.59 11.97 19.22
CA PRO A 846 -18.56 11.48 20.60
C PRO A 846 -18.75 9.95 20.68
N ARG A 847 -19.27 9.30 19.63
CA ARG A 847 -19.38 7.83 19.55
C ARG A 847 -18.03 7.14 19.48
N PHE A 848 -16.97 7.89 19.15
CA PHE A 848 -15.61 7.39 19.21
C PHE A 848 -15.04 7.32 20.63
N GLY A 849 -15.79 7.76 21.65
CA GLY A 849 -15.41 7.58 23.05
C GLY A 849 -14.30 8.54 23.51
N PRO A 850 -13.40 8.12 24.43
CA PRO A 850 -12.42 9.02 25.05
C PRO A 850 -11.42 9.70 24.11
N LEU A 851 -11.28 9.24 22.87
CA LEU A 851 -10.42 9.84 21.84
C LEU A 851 -11.17 10.78 20.90
N SER A 852 -12.45 11.04 21.18
CA SER A 852 -13.14 12.20 20.60
C SER A 852 -12.43 13.49 21.03
N ASP A 853 -12.49 14.52 20.19
CA ASP A 853 -11.76 15.79 20.28
C ASP A 853 -10.23 15.65 20.32
N HIS A 854 -9.68 14.61 19.69
CA HIS A 854 -8.25 14.43 19.52
C HIS A 854 -7.85 14.34 18.05
N LEU A 855 -6.63 14.80 17.76
CA LEU A 855 -5.98 14.55 16.48
C LEU A 855 -5.35 13.16 16.50
N LEU A 856 -5.77 12.30 15.59
CA LEU A 856 -5.13 11.01 15.33
C LEU A 856 -4.06 11.15 14.26
N HIS A 857 -2.99 10.38 14.40
CA HIS A 857 -1.91 10.27 13.43
C HIS A 857 -1.77 8.82 12.97
N THR A 858 -1.59 8.62 11.66
CA THR A 858 -1.32 7.31 11.06
C THR A 858 0.15 7.20 10.68
N SER A 859 0.76 6.04 10.88
CA SER A 859 2.13 5.74 10.44
C SER A 859 2.09 4.73 9.29
N PHE A 860 2.64 5.15 8.14
CA PHE A 860 2.86 4.26 7.00
C PHE A 860 3.93 3.22 7.33
N GLY A 861 5.01 3.69 7.97
CA GLY A 861 6.18 2.86 8.20
C GLY A 861 5.94 1.77 9.24
N LYS A 862 5.14 2.06 10.26
CA LYS A 862 4.88 1.14 11.35
C LYS A 862 3.49 0.50 11.31
N GLY A 863 2.55 1.02 10.51
CA GLY A 863 1.16 0.56 10.59
C GLY A 863 0.58 0.79 11.99
N TRP A 864 0.90 1.95 12.58
CA TRP A 864 0.49 2.35 13.92
C TRP A 864 -0.41 3.56 13.83
N MET A 865 -1.28 3.69 14.83
CA MET A 865 -2.08 4.88 15.04
C MET A 865 -1.75 5.46 16.40
N SER A 866 -1.65 6.78 16.47
CA SER A 866 -1.33 7.54 17.68
C SER A 866 -2.34 8.66 17.84
N TYR A 867 -2.49 9.19 19.05
CA TYR A 867 -3.30 10.37 19.33
C TYR A 867 -2.42 11.47 19.91
N LEU A 868 -2.78 12.72 19.60
CA LEU A 868 -2.05 13.91 20.02
C LEU A 868 -2.86 14.70 21.04
N MET A 869 -2.14 15.28 22.00
CA MET A 869 -2.65 16.27 22.94
C MET A 869 -1.98 17.60 22.58
N ILE A 870 -2.76 18.49 21.94
CA ILE A 870 -2.26 19.74 21.37
C ILE A 870 -2.36 20.85 22.43
N GLN A 871 -1.28 21.61 22.56
CA GLN A 871 -1.22 22.79 23.40
C GLN A 871 -0.79 24.00 22.57
N ASP A 872 -1.61 25.05 22.57
CA ASP A 872 -1.25 26.36 22.03
C ASP A 872 -0.70 27.26 23.15
N VAL A 873 0.52 27.77 22.97
CA VAL A 873 1.21 28.71 23.88
C VAL A 873 1.44 30.02 23.12
N GLY A 874 0.51 30.97 23.27
CA GLY A 874 0.49 32.17 22.44
C GLY A 874 0.20 31.82 20.97
N GLN A 875 1.14 32.10 20.07
CA GLN A 875 1.02 31.79 18.62
C GLN A 875 1.77 30.50 18.21
N THR A 876 2.28 29.77 19.19
CA THR A 876 3.10 28.58 18.99
C THR A 876 2.33 27.35 19.44
N SER A 877 2.11 26.42 18.51
CA SER A 877 1.52 25.12 18.80
C SER A 877 2.62 24.11 19.13
N GLN A 878 2.33 23.20 20.04
CA GLN A 878 3.17 22.06 20.39
C GLN A 878 2.29 20.89 20.83
N ALA A 879 2.78 19.66 20.80
CA ALA A 879 1.98 18.52 21.21
C ALA A 879 2.80 17.41 21.87
N ALA A 880 2.11 16.67 22.73
CA ALA A 880 2.48 15.33 23.12
C ALA A 880 1.78 14.31 22.21
N ILE A 881 2.41 13.16 21.98
CA ILE A 881 1.88 12.07 21.16
C ILE A 881 2.06 10.74 21.88
N ILE A 882 1.02 9.91 21.83
CA ILE A 882 0.99 8.57 22.42
C ILE A 882 0.46 7.58 21.40
N LYS A 883 1.11 6.42 21.29
CA LYS A 883 0.71 5.32 20.42
C LYS A 883 -0.51 4.58 20.97
N LEU A 884 -1.44 4.15 20.12
CA LEU A 884 -2.49 3.21 20.50
C LEU A 884 -1.95 1.78 20.58
N PRO A 885 -2.45 0.92 21.49
CA PRO A 885 -2.02 -0.47 21.62
C PRO A 885 -2.63 -1.36 20.53
N LEU A 886 -2.62 -0.88 19.29
CA LEU A 886 -3.15 -1.51 18.09
C LEU A 886 -2.04 -1.65 17.05
N ASN A 887 -2.09 -2.72 16.28
CA ASN A 887 -1.18 -2.99 15.17
C ASN A 887 -1.99 -3.25 13.92
N PHE A 888 -1.93 -2.34 12.96
CA PHE A 888 -2.60 -2.52 11.68
C PHE A 888 -1.93 -3.62 10.86
N SER A 889 -2.67 -4.26 9.97
CA SER A 889 -2.15 -5.29 9.07
C SER A 889 -1.30 -4.71 7.94
N THR A 890 -1.42 -3.41 7.64
CA THR A 890 -0.71 -2.71 6.58
C THR A 890 -0.14 -1.37 7.08
N GLY A 891 0.75 -0.75 6.31
CA GLY A 891 1.17 0.63 6.55
C GLY A 891 0.03 1.58 6.28
N ILE A 892 -0.42 2.35 7.28
CA ILE A 892 -1.62 3.20 7.15
C ILE A 892 -1.25 4.63 6.80
N MET A 893 -1.94 5.20 5.81
CA MET A 893 -1.68 6.53 5.26
C MET A 893 -2.87 7.46 5.35
N ARG A 894 -4.10 6.94 5.28
CA ARG A 894 -5.32 7.76 5.26
C ARG A 894 -6.30 7.19 6.26
N ALA A 895 -6.91 8.07 7.05
CA ALA A 895 -8.01 7.74 7.93
C ALA A 895 -9.19 8.71 7.74
N ARG A 896 -10.41 8.21 7.92
CA ARG A 896 -11.65 8.99 7.92
C ARG A 896 -12.64 8.44 8.94
N VAL A 897 -13.52 9.31 9.43
CA VAL A 897 -14.68 8.91 10.26
C VAL A 897 -15.81 8.51 9.33
N ASN A 898 -16.45 7.37 9.58
CA ASN A 898 -17.69 7.02 8.90
C ASN A 898 -18.85 7.80 9.55
N PRO A 899 -19.60 8.62 8.79
CA PRO A 899 -20.65 9.48 9.35
C PRO A 899 -21.79 8.68 10.00
N VAL A 900 -22.01 7.44 9.58
CA VAL A 900 -23.12 6.61 10.06
C VAL A 900 -22.84 5.98 11.42
N ASP A 901 -21.62 5.51 11.70
CA ASP A 901 -21.28 4.81 12.96
C ASP A 901 -20.33 5.60 13.88
N GLY A 902 -19.73 6.69 13.39
CA GLY A 902 -18.81 7.54 14.14
C GLY A 902 -17.47 6.88 14.44
N GLN A 903 -17.13 5.77 13.75
CA GLN A 903 -15.89 5.03 13.95
C GLN A 903 -14.83 5.44 12.91
N VAL A 904 -13.56 5.17 13.23
CA VAL A 904 -12.42 5.56 12.40
C VAL A 904 -12.00 4.39 11.51
N TYR A 905 -11.90 4.64 10.21
CA TYR A 905 -11.41 3.69 9.22
C TYR A 905 -10.10 4.17 8.66
N ALA A 906 -9.10 3.28 8.58
CA ALA A 906 -7.81 3.59 8.01
C ALA A 906 -7.39 2.60 6.94
N THR A 907 -6.63 3.10 5.96
CA THR A 907 -6.10 2.33 4.85
C THR A 907 -4.68 2.72 4.50
N GLY A 908 -3.99 1.78 3.87
CA GLY A 908 -2.76 2.03 3.14
C GLY A 908 -2.19 0.75 2.55
N LEU A 909 -0.87 0.73 2.41
CA LEU A 909 -0.11 -0.29 1.68
C LEU A 909 1.29 -0.43 2.28
N GLN A 910 2.13 -1.32 1.75
CA GLN A 910 3.51 -1.52 2.23
C GLN A 910 4.54 -0.88 1.31
N GLY A 911 4.39 -1.04 -0.02
CA GLY A 911 5.16 -0.33 -1.05
C GLY A 911 6.65 -0.09 -0.73
N TRP A 912 7.00 1.16 -0.40
CA TRP A 912 8.40 1.63 -0.21
C TRP A 912 8.87 1.67 1.25
N ASN A 913 8.29 0.86 2.13
CA ASN A 913 8.53 0.90 3.58
C ASN A 913 9.85 0.24 4.04
N GLY A 914 10.99 0.76 3.56
CA GLY A 914 12.31 0.32 4.02
C GLY A 914 12.55 0.70 5.49
N GLY A 915 12.90 -0.29 6.33
CA GLY A 915 13.14 -0.09 7.76
C GLY A 915 11.89 0.10 8.63
N GLY A 916 10.70 -0.15 8.06
CA GLY A 916 9.43 -0.15 8.78
C GLY A 916 9.16 -1.40 9.61
N ARG A 917 7.96 -1.48 10.18
CA ARG A 917 7.51 -2.70 10.86
C ARG A 917 7.41 -3.84 9.85
N VAL A 918 8.02 -4.96 10.21
CA VAL A 918 8.05 -6.16 9.38
C VAL A 918 6.68 -6.83 9.35
N GLY A 919 6.32 -7.49 8.24
CA GLY A 919 5.11 -8.30 8.11
C GLY A 919 3.84 -7.54 7.74
N LEU A 920 3.96 -6.29 7.29
CA LEU A 920 2.82 -5.50 6.79
C LEU A 920 2.39 -5.98 5.40
N ALA A 921 1.08 -6.12 5.20
CA ALA A 921 0.45 -6.45 3.93
C ALA A 921 0.49 -5.27 2.95
N ASP A 922 0.55 -5.54 1.65
CA ASP A 922 0.54 -4.51 0.61
C ASP A 922 -0.90 -4.18 0.18
N GLY A 923 -1.62 -3.50 1.07
CA GLY A 923 -3.04 -3.18 0.95
C GLY A 923 -3.81 -3.60 2.21
N GLY A 924 -4.79 -2.78 2.62
CA GLY A 924 -5.63 -3.11 3.77
C GLY A 924 -6.58 -1.98 4.17
N ILE A 925 -7.72 -2.36 4.73
CA ILE A 925 -8.66 -1.43 5.37
C ILE A 925 -9.08 -2.01 6.71
N GLN A 926 -8.94 -1.21 7.77
CA GLN A 926 -9.33 -1.62 9.12
C GLN A 926 -10.09 -0.50 9.83
N ARG A 927 -11.05 -0.89 10.66
CA ARG A 927 -11.86 0.01 11.49
C ARG A 927 -11.35 -0.05 12.92
N VAL A 928 -10.92 1.09 13.46
CA VAL A 928 -10.76 1.30 14.89
C VAL A 928 -12.14 1.55 15.46
N ARG A 929 -12.63 0.63 16.30
CA ARG A 929 -13.96 0.72 16.89
C ARG A 929 -13.88 0.84 18.40
N TYR A 930 -14.60 1.82 18.95
CA TYR A 930 -14.83 1.94 20.38
C TYR A 930 -15.94 0.96 20.81
N LYS A 931 -15.68 0.15 21.83
CA LYS A 931 -16.61 -0.87 22.35
C LYS A 931 -17.62 -0.34 23.37
N GLY A 932 -17.60 0.96 23.65
CA GLY A 932 -18.44 1.56 24.72
C GLY A 932 -17.86 1.43 26.12
N THR A 933 -16.74 0.72 26.30
CA THR A 933 -16.06 0.57 27.60
C THR A 933 -14.83 1.48 27.66
N PRO A 934 -14.74 2.42 28.62
CA PRO A 934 -13.56 3.26 28.78
C PRO A 934 -12.29 2.44 28.99
N THR A 935 -11.19 2.88 28.38
CA THR A 935 -9.84 2.33 28.62
C THR A 935 -9.08 3.33 29.47
N PRO A 936 -8.38 2.89 30.53
CA PRO A 936 -7.40 3.73 31.22
C PRO A 936 -6.41 4.34 30.23
N MET A 937 -6.30 5.67 30.23
CA MET A 937 -5.36 6.40 29.37
C MET A 937 -5.06 7.80 29.90
N VAL A 938 -3.99 8.39 29.37
CA VAL A 938 -3.74 9.82 29.43
C VAL A 938 -4.64 10.49 28.38
N ILE A 939 -5.39 11.51 28.79
CA ILE A 939 -6.32 12.26 27.93
C ILE A 939 -5.88 13.70 27.69
N ASP A 940 -4.91 14.20 28.45
CA ASP A 940 -4.28 15.49 28.16
C ASP A 940 -2.86 15.54 28.74
N ALA A 941 -1.99 16.30 28.09
CA ALA A 941 -0.62 16.54 28.50
C ALA A 941 -0.24 17.99 28.17
N ARG A 942 0.08 18.78 29.21
CA ARG A 942 0.36 20.22 29.08
C ARG A 942 1.68 20.60 29.74
N VAL A 943 2.46 21.44 29.06
CA VAL A 943 3.59 22.12 29.68
C VAL A 943 3.02 23.27 30.51
N VAL A 944 3.44 23.39 31.75
CA VAL A 944 3.07 24.51 32.63
C VAL A 944 4.33 25.21 33.12
N SER A 945 4.19 26.41 33.66
CA SER A 945 5.34 27.10 34.24
C SER A 945 6.00 26.25 35.33
N GLY A 946 7.25 25.86 35.09
CA GLY A 946 8.08 25.05 35.99
C GLY A 946 7.69 23.57 36.09
N GLY A 947 6.90 23.03 35.15
CA GLY A 947 6.43 21.65 35.26
C GLY A 947 5.70 21.09 34.05
N LEU A 948 5.22 19.86 34.21
CA LEU A 948 4.35 19.14 33.29
C LEU A 948 3.05 18.76 34.03
N GLU A 949 1.92 18.79 33.34
CA GLU A 949 0.64 18.26 33.82
C GLU A 949 0.13 17.16 32.89
N LEU A 950 -0.33 16.04 33.47
CA LEU A 950 -0.94 14.92 32.77
C LEU A 950 -2.32 14.65 33.37
N ASP A 951 -3.34 14.56 32.52
CA ASP A 951 -4.71 14.23 32.90
C ASP A 951 -5.04 12.80 32.50
N PHE A 952 -5.64 12.03 33.41
CA PHE A 952 -5.99 10.63 33.24
C PHE A 952 -7.51 10.48 33.36
N ASN A 953 -8.10 9.58 32.56
CA ASN A 953 -9.54 9.31 32.60
C ASN A 953 -9.96 8.24 33.62
N PHE A 954 -9.09 7.94 34.59
CA PHE A 954 -9.31 6.92 35.61
C PHE A 954 -8.66 7.33 36.94
N GLU A 955 -9.01 6.63 38.02
CA GLU A 955 -8.46 6.87 39.34
C GLU A 955 -7.08 6.24 39.51
N LEU A 956 -6.10 7.05 39.94
CA LEU A 956 -4.74 6.61 40.20
C LEU A 956 -4.54 6.24 41.66
N ASP A 957 -3.67 5.27 41.93
CA ASP A 957 -3.11 5.04 43.26
C ASP A 957 -2.23 6.24 43.67
N PRO A 958 -2.56 6.99 44.73
CA PRO A 958 -1.81 8.18 45.13
C PRO A 958 -0.34 7.91 45.47
N ASP A 959 -0.05 6.75 46.07
CA ASP A 959 1.33 6.39 46.46
C ASP A 959 2.18 6.13 45.21
N SER A 960 1.64 5.41 44.23
CA SER A 960 2.27 5.23 42.92
C SER A 960 2.42 6.56 42.16
N ALA A 961 1.37 7.40 42.12
CA ALA A 961 1.38 8.65 41.36
C ALA A 961 2.24 9.78 41.97
N THR A 962 2.55 9.73 43.27
CA THR A 962 3.44 10.72 43.91
C THR A 962 4.90 10.26 43.99
N ASN A 963 5.18 9.00 43.66
CA ASN A 963 6.53 8.47 43.62
C ASN A 963 7.25 8.93 42.34
N VAL A 964 8.20 9.85 42.50
CA VAL A 964 9.04 10.37 41.40
C VAL A 964 9.78 9.28 40.63
N GLY A 965 10.14 8.16 41.28
CA GLY A 965 10.84 7.04 40.64
C GLY A 965 10.03 6.32 39.56
N ASN A 966 8.71 6.56 39.52
CA ASN A 966 7.82 6.01 38.50
C ASN A 966 7.79 6.85 37.21
N TYR A 967 8.55 7.95 37.14
CA TYR A 967 8.63 8.82 35.98
C TYR A 967 10.08 8.88 35.48
N VAL A 968 10.32 8.29 34.31
CA VAL A 968 11.65 8.24 33.69
C VAL A 968 11.64 9.15 32.47
N THR A 969 12.55 10.12 32.46
CA THR A 969 12.64 11.12 31.39
C THR A 969 13.96 11.01 30.64
N SER A 970 13.90 11.24 29.33
CA SER A 970 15.05 11.59 28.52
C SER A 970 14.67 12.70 27.54
N GLN A 971 15.59 13.60 27.25
CA GLN A 971 15.35 14.74 26.37
C GLN A 971 16.55 15.00 25.44
N TRP A 972 16.28 15.48 24.23
CA TRP A 972 17.28 15.79 23.21
C TRP A 972 16.76 16.76 22.15
N ASP A 973 17.70 17.42 21.49
CA ASP A 973 17.50 18.22 20.29
C ASP A 973 17.99 17.47 19.04
N TYR A 974 17.55 17.92 17.88
CA TYR A 974 18.00 17.44 16.58
C TYR A 974 18.84 18.49 15.84
N LEU A 975 19.85 18.01 15.12
CA LEU A 975 20.65 18.84 14.24
C LEU A 975 19.99 18.95 12.85
N TRP A 976 19.45 20.13 12.54
CA TRP A 976 18.98 20.44 11.19
C TRP A 976 20.15 20.61 10.22
N SER A 977 20.32 19.63 9.32
CA SER A 977 21.43 19.61 8.37
C SER A 977 21.08 18.86 7.08
N ARG A 978 21.96 18.99 6.07
CA ARG A 978 21.85 18.24 4.81
C ARG A 978 22.01 16.73 4.95
N ASN A 979 22.47 16.23 6.10
CA ASN A 979 22.67 14.81 6.32
C ASN A 979 21.33 14.09 6.44
N TYR A 980 21.32 12.79 6.18
CA TYR A 980 20.11 11.99 6.31
C TYR A 980 19.78 11.77 7.79
N GLY A 981 18.70 12.37 8.27
CA GLY A 981 18.34 12.35 9.69
C GLY A 981 19.31 13.11 10.58
N SER A 982 19.22 12.88 11.88
CA SER A 982 20.13 13.43 12.88
C SER A 982 20.41 12.44 13.99
N ASP A 983 21.62 12.50 14.54
CA ASP A 983 21.87 11.99 15.89
C ASP A 983 21.05 12.77 16.92
N GLN A 984 20.91 12.23 18.13
CA GLN A 984 20.33 12.95 19.26
C GLN A 984 21.39 13.84 19.90
N TYR A 985 21.07 15.10 20.18
CA TYR A 985 21.97 16.07 20.81
C TYR A 985 21.44 16.48 22.17
N VAL A 986 22.34 16.65 23.15
CA VAL A 986 21.97 17.16 24.46
C VAL A 986 21.41 18.58 24.28
N PRO A 987 20.24 18.91 24.85
CA PRO A 987 19.52 20.13 24.51
C PRO A 987 20.38 21.39 24.63
N GLY A 988 20.31 22.25 23.60
CA GLY A 988 21.08 23.49 23.52
C GLY A 988 22.60 23.32 23.39
N THR A 989 23.10 22.13 23.02
CA THR A 989 24.54 21.86 22.86
C THR A 989 24.87 21.05 21.59
N ASP A 990 26.13 21.11 21.15
CA ASP A 990 26.63 20.27 20.05
C ASP A 990 27.08 18.86 20.49
N ARG A 991 26.74 18.45 21.72
CA ARG A 991 27.15 17.15 22.27
C ARG A 991 26.14 16.08 21.92
N VAL A 992 26.55 15.09 21.13
CA VAL A 992 25.75 13.89 20.85
C VAL A 992 25.41 13.14 22.15
N GLY A 993 24.13 12.81 22.32
CA GLY A 993 23.57 12.09 23.47
C GLY A 993 22.22 12.66 23.91
N THR A 994 21.67 12.09 24.98
CA THR A 994 20.45 12.56 25.64
C THR A 994 20.77 13.08 27.05
N GLU A 995 19.82 13.80 27.64
CA GLU A 995 19.87 14.24 29.04
C GLU A 995 18.62 13.80 29.80
N VAL A 996 18.73 13.57 31.10
CA VAL A 996 17.57 13.31 31.97
C VAL A 996 16.98 14.63 32.45
N LEU A 997 15.69 14.87 32.18
CA LEU A 997 14.95 15.98 32.77
C LEU A 997 14.55 15.64 34.21
N LYS A 998 15.25 16.21 35.19
CA LYS A 998 15.01 15.89 36.60
C LYS A 998 13.61 16.34 37.05
N ILE A 999 12.82 15.37 37.54
CA ILE A 999 11.55 15.61 38.25
C ILE A 999 11.86 15.76 39.74
N GLU A 1000 11.48 16.88 40.34
CA GLU A 1000 11.78 17.18 41.75
C GLU A 1000 10.67 16.69 42.69
N SER A 1001 9.42 16.72 42.23
CA SER A 1001 8.26 16.25 42.98
C SER A 1001 7.10 15.93 42.04
N ALA A 1002 6.25 14.99 42.43
CA ALA A 1002 4.97 14.71 41.77
C ALA A 1002 3.82 14.95 42.76
N THR A 1003 2.77 15.62 42.31
CA THR A 1003 1.52 15.78 43.08
C THR A 1003 0.36 15.26 42.26
N VAL A 1004 -0.63 14.68 42.92
CA VAL A 1004 -1.81 14.13 42.26
C VAL A 1004 -3.09 14.67 42.89
N GLN A 1005 -4.10 14.96 42.06
CA GLN A 1005 -5.40 15.45 42.52
C GLN A 1005 -6.54 15.02 41.58
N PRO A 1006 -7.77 14.83 42.08
CA PRO A 1006 -8.93 14.62 41.22
C PRO A 1006 -9.23 15.85 40.36
N ILE A 1007 -9.66 15.63 39.11
CA ILE A 1007 -10.16 16.66 38.20
C ILE A 1007 -11.65 16.87 38.49
N LYS A 1008 -12.07 18.12 38.74
CA LYS A 1008 -13.49 18.45 38.96
C LYS A 1008 -14.22 18.55 37.61
N GLY A 1009 -15.20 17.68 37.36
CA GLY A 1009 -16.03 17.71 36.15
C GLY A 1009 -16.71 16.36 35.85
N ASP A 1010 -17.46 16.29 34.75
CA ASP A 1010 -18.29 15.14 34.36
C ASP A 1010 -17.49 13.89 33.95
N SER A 1011 -16.19 14.04 33.63
CA SER A 1011 -15.35 12.95 33.11
C SER A 1011 -14.69 12.07 34.18
N GLY A 1012 -14.72 12.46 35.47
CA GLY A 1012 -14.21 11.64 36.58
C GLY A 1012 -12.77 11.16 36.37
N GLY A 1013 -11.79 12.07 36.44
CA GLY A 1013 -10.37 11.78 36.16
C GLY A 1013 -9.42 12.29 37.23
N TRP A 1014 -8.13 12.00 37.08
CA TRP A 1014 -7.06 12.42 37.99
C TRP A 1014 -5.99 13.18 37.22
N ARG A 1015 -5.38 14.19 37.87
CA ARG A 1015 -4.28 14.99 37.31
C ARG A 1015 -3.02 14.75 38.11
N VAL A 1016 -1.93 14.45 37.40
CA VAL A 1016 -0.57 14.46 37.95
C VAL A 1016 0.12 15.74 37.50
N ARG A 1017 0.75 16.45 38.45
CA ARG A 1017 1.66 17.56 38.16
C ARG A 1017 3.08 17.18 38.58
N LEU A 1018 4.00 17.27 37.63
CA LEU A 1018 5.43 17.01 37.80
C LEU A 1018 6.16 18.35 37.89
N SER A 1019 6.86 18.59 38.99
CA SER A 1019 7.71 19.78 39.15
C SER A 1019 9.06 19.56 38.48
N THR A 1020 9.36 20.36 37.47
CA THR A 1020 10.60 20.32 36.69
C THR A 1020 11.11 21.76 36.46
N PRO A 1021 11.68 22.44 37.47
CA PRO A 1021 12.06 23.86 37.34
C PRO A 1021 13.08 24.17 36.25
N SER A 1022 13.82 23.15 35.79
CA SER A 1022 14.79 23.24 34.70
C SER A 1022 14.18 23.01 33.31
N ILE A 1023 12.86 22.86 33.19
CA ILE A 1023 12.20 22.66 31.91
C ILE A 1023 12.43 23.86 30.99
N GLY A 1024 12.73 23.56 29.73
CA GLY A 1024 12.91 24.56 28.67
C GLY A 1024 12.42 24.01 27.33
N PRO A 1025 12.46 24.83 26.27
CA PRO A 1025 12.21 24.34 24.92
C PRO A 1025 13.16 23.21 24.56
N VAL A 1026 12.63 22.18 23.92
CA VAL A 1026 13.37 20.99 23.48
C VAL A 1026 12.63 20.34 22.32
N ASP A 1027 13.34 19.84 21.31
CA ASP A 1027 12.70 19.17 20.18
C ASP A 1027 11.96 17.91 20.64
N GLN A 1028 12.57 17.13 21.54
CA GLN A 1028 12.00 15.90 22.04
C GLN A 1028 12.24 15.69 23.53
N LEU A 1029 11.15 15.63 24.27
CA LEU A 1029 11.05 15.02 25.59
C LEU A 1029 10.39 13.65 25.42
N HIS A 1030 10.99 12.63 26.01
CA HIS A 1030 10.46 11.29 26.12
C HIS A 1030 10.23 10.97 27.59
N LEU A 1031 8.98 10.74 27.96
CA LEU A 1031 8.53 10.42 29.31
C LEU A 1031 7.92 9.01 29.34
N VAL A 1032 8.55 8.13 30.11
CA VAL A 1032 8.00 6.82 30.47
C VAL A 1032 7.43 6.90 31.88
N LEU A 1033 6.23 6.39 32.07
CA LEU A 1033 5.57 6.31 33.37
C LEU A 1033 5.18 4.87 33.72
N HIS A 1034 5.36 4.52 34.99
CA HIS A 1034 5.05 3.21 35.57
C HIS A 1034 4.11 3.38 36.77
N LEU A 1035 2.82 3.54 36.49
CA LEU A 1035 1.81 3.88 37.49
C LEU A 1035 0.93 2.69 37.86
N LYS A 1036 0.07 2.90 38.85
CA LYS A 1036 -0.99 1.97 39.22
C LYS A 1036 -2.32 2.70 39.31
N ASP A 1037 -3.38 2.00 38.95
CA ASP A 1037 -4.74 2.45 39.26
C ASP A 1037 -5.06 2.23 40.76
N ILE A 1038 -6.22 2.71 41.20
CA ILE A 1038 -6.68 2.57 42.59
C ILE A 1038 -6.87 1.10 43.03
N ASN A 1039 -6.99 0.16 42.09
CA ASN A 1039 -7.12 -1.28 42.37
C ASN A 1039 -5.76 -1.99 42.43
N GLY A 1040 -4.68 -1.29 42.09
CA GLY A 1040 -3.32 -1.81 42.04
C GLY A 1040 -2.92 -2.42 40.70
N ASP A 1041 -3.76 -2.30 39.67
CA ASP A 1041 -3.45 -2.72 38.30
C ASP A 1041 -2.40 -1.78 37.69
N ALA A 1042 -1.44 -2.34 36.96
CA ALA A 1042 -0.35 -1.58 36.35
C ALA A 1042 -0.84 -0.74 35.17
N PHE A 1043 -0.32 0.49 35.07
CA PHE A 1043 -0.49 1.39 33.93
C PHE A 1043 0.87 1.91 33.48
N ASP A 1044 1.40 1.32 32.41
CA ASP A 1044 2.63 1.74 31.77
C ASP A 1044 2.32 2.57 30.53
N GLU A 1045 2.96 3.73 30.38
CA GLU A 1045 2.77 4.59 29.22
C GLU A 1045 4.08 5.25 28.76
N GLU A 1046 4.14 5.53 27.47
CA GLU A 1046 5.24 6.20 26.80
C GLU A 1046 4.72 7.44 26.07
N ILE A 1047 5.27 8.61 26.40
CA ILE A 1047 4.86 9.90 25.85
C ILE A 1047 6.05 10.55 25.17
N TYR A 1048 5.89 10.84 23.89
CA TYR A 1048 6.82 11.69 23.12
C TYR A 1048 6.24 13.09 23.04
N TRP A 1049 7.05 14.11 23.31
CA TRP A 1049 6.57 15.47 23.46
C TRP A 1049 7.56 16.48 22.90
N THR A 1050 7.12 17.34 21.99
CA THR A 1050 7.90 18.52 21.56
C THR A 1050 7.48 19.74 22.38
N ILE A 1051 8.46 20.50 22.84
CA ILE A 1051 8.22 21.70 23.64
C ILE A 1051 8.86 22.88 22.91
N ASN A 1052 8.04 23.64 22.18
CA ASN A 1052 8.48 24.82 21.45
C ASN A 1052 8.52 26.06 22.35
N ALA A 1053 7.62 26.14 23.34
CA ALA A 1053 7.51 27.27 24.25
C ALA A 1053 7.05 26.85 25.66
N ILE A 1054 7.50 27.61 26.66
CA ILE A 1054 7.06 27.48 28.05
C ILE A 1054 6.02 28.57 28.35
N PRO A 1055 4.83 28.24 28.86
CA PRO A 1055 3.85 29.25 29.27
C PRO A 1055 4.41 30.16 30.37
N SER A 1056 4.04 31.45 30.33
CA SER A 1056 4.38 32.38 31.41
C SER A 1056 3.75 31.96 32.73
N THR A 1057 4.37 32.34 33.85
CA THR A 1057 3.69 32.38 35.15
C THR A 1057 2.58 33.42 35.05
N GLU A 1058 1.32 33.00 34.99
CA GLU A 1058 0.20 33.91 35.30
C GLU A 1058 0.21 34.32 36.77
#